data_AF-K0RWN3-F1
#
_entry.id   AF-K0RWN3-F1
#
_cell.length_a   1.000
_cell.length_b   1.000
_cell.length_c   1.000
_cell.angle_alpha   90.00
_cell.angle_beta   90.00
_cell.angle_gamma   90.00
#
_symmetry.space_group_name_H-M   'P 1'
#
loop_
_entity.id
_entity.type
_entity.pdbx_description
1 polymer ?
#
loop_
_entity_poly.entity_id
_entity_poly.type
_entity_poly.pdbx_seq_one_letter_code
_entity_poly.pdbx_strand_id
1 'polypeptide(L)'
;MAEARNDDPFSGYDCAEGDDGDVLNNSSNEETRALLRRIKTLERSVQITGSVLAKSGISLDDMLEGEGDEDAKDSNNMRNLFGRWTDKRYSVWKFENYDLPESTFTLLITEPVLSPGFLIGVVAVGICVLSLTLVLISEWDNTSPENRFGVPAGVSKEVQVVQYLSVVIGVLMETESTVLDIFMDMLALEFVENVDDIIYELCKRGFFGKNLRIVTNQNYSYEPPGTEEKDKSGRMARFSVWCRRTIRIIYYMNMAAMLAMLLYVNLTQNVGNYRCKSLSVTFGDEVWEGALVMHDGMDPEDRLLIYSHFNGIYVEGSRINGRPSYIEMNKEDGDPFQRKDPGPAEIMYCEDIEAWVFRHSRIRTMVNVNVKENNTEEKEKVENECNWLLRSPSTDDFDIISVAEMGGWSVWKGVVGVNYPITVTCNECSSRADCCELAKPCQQIRSEMDPNTILTLAADPNDDTSEFVEVYNRPLYYAHMSGIPFGLMGGKDKDLQKYADVLGRRSLSGENLTYDDDDFFDIHLREEAFVNLMKNYTFVLGYTGQRWYGQIKPWIPLGDQSSDRFKEEGLEKDDNATLIISDPTSSETPVGVDFYELRRRNSVFAEGEYDYDYGPFGVLVPLVGYEGVGLFHCIRNGDNGGG
;
A
#
# COMPACT_ATOMS: atom_id res chain seq x y z
N MET A 1 51.28 -17.99 29.93
CA MET A 1 50.39 -18.33 31.07
C MET A 1 49.32 -17.27 31.13
N ALA A 2 48.12 -17.64 30.65
CA ALA A 2 46.80 -16.98 30.74
C ALA A 2 46.11 -17.17 29.37
N GLU A 3 45.51 -18.34 29.20
CA GLU A 3 44.50 -18.63 28.17
C GLU A 3 43.19 -17.95 28.57
N ALA A 4 42.54 -17.26 27.64
CA ALA A 4 41.12 -16.96 27.71
C ALA A 4 40.49 -17.35 26.37
N ARG A 5 39.60 -18.34 26.44
CA ARG A 5 38.69 -18.77 25.37
C ARG A 5 37.59 -17.72 25.21
N ASN A 6 37.34 -17.27 23.99
CA ASN A 6 36.06 -16.72 23.58
C ASN A 6 35.44 -17.69 22.59
N ASP A 7 34.30 -18.25 22.97
CA ASP A 7 33.36 -18.95 22.10
C ASP A 7 32.36 -17.90 21.60
N ASP A 8 32.40 -17.56 20.32
CA ASP A 8 31.36 -16.79 19.63
C ASP A 8 30.48 -17.76 18.81
N PRO A 9 29.14 -17.66 18.92
CA PRO A 9 28.27 -18.27 17.93
C PRO A 9 27.21 -17.27 17.45
N PHE A 10 27.51 -16.39 16.50
CA PHE A 10 26.49 -15.79 15.62
C PHE A 10 27.12 -15.45 14.26
N SER A 11 26.86 -16.28 13.26
CA SER A 11 27.21 -16.01 11.86
C SER A 11 26.21 -15.05 11.25
N GLY A 12 26.73 -14.07 10.50
CA GLY A 12 25.96 -13.04 9.82
C GLY A 12 25.02 -13.56 8.72
N TYR A 13 24.07 -12.69 8.36
CA TYR A 13 23.22 -12.85 7.19
C TYR A 13 23.67 -11.83 6.15
N ASP A 14 24.57 -12.24 5.28
CA ASP A 14 24.88 -11.54 4.03
C ASP A 14 23.66 -11.65 3.09
N CYS A 15 23.28 -10.55 2.45
CA CYS A 15 22.41 -10.54 1.28
C CYS A 15 23.20 -11.10 0.09
N ALA A 16 23.43 -12.41 0.07
CA ALA A 16 24.11 -13.08 -1.03
C ALA A 16 23.13 -13.38 -2.18
N GLU A 17 23.58 -13.06 -3.39
CA GLU A 17 23.05 -13.56 -4.67
C GLU A 17 22.97 -15.10 -4.61
N GLY A 18 21.78 -15.66 -4.85
CA GLY A 18 21.55 -17.09 -4.80
C GLY A 18 22.09 -17.82 -6.03
N ASP A 19 23.09 -18.69 -5.81
CA ASP A 19 23.50 -19.79 -6.68
C ASP A 19 23.06 -21.10 -6.01
N ASP A 20 22.13 -21.83 -6.63
CA ASP A 20 21.44 -22.99 -6.05
C ASP A 20 22.27 -24.27 -6.15
N GLY A 21 22.63 -24.85 -5.00
CA GLY A 21 23.32 -26.14 -4.88
C GLY A 21 22.79 -27.03 -3.76
N ASP A 22 21.88 -27.94 -4.12
CA ASP A 22 21.62 -29.29 -3.57
C ASP A 22 21.87 -29.60 -2.08
N VAL A 23 20.86 -29.40 -1.21
CA VAL A 23 20.72 -30.18 0.03
C VAL A 23 19.23 -30.40 0.40
N LEU A 24 18.51 -31.30 -0.28
CA LEU A 24 17.24 -31.83 0.23
C LEU A 24 17.02 -33.29 -0.21
N ASN A 25 17.33 -34.27 0.65
CA ASN A 25 16.93 -35.65 0.37
C ASN A 25 16.46 -36.51 1.56
N ASN A 26 16.28 -35.95 2.76
CA ASN A 26 15.84 -36.75 3.92
C ASN A 26 14.57 -36.29 4.64
N SER A 27 14.01 -35.09 4.37
CA SER A 27 12.79 -34.60 5.07
C SER A 27 11.46 -35.08 4.44
N SER A 28 11.43 -35.27 3.11
CA SER A 28 10.20 -35.58 2.35
C SER A 28 9.55 -36.93 2.72
N ASN A 29 10.33 -37.91 3.19
CA ASN A 29 9.81 -39.25 3.48
C ASN A 29 8.99 -39.34 4.77
N GLU A 30 9.11 -38.39 5.69
CA GLU A 30 8.39 -38.43 6.98
C GLU A 30 7.00 -37.79 6.87
N GLU A 31 6.88 -36.70 6.13
CA GLU A 31 5.59 -36.04 5.83
C GLU A 31 4.70 -36.93 4.95
N THR A 32 5.27 -37.60 3.96
CA THR A 32 4.54 -38.53 3.09
C THR A 32 3.94 -39.70 3.90
N ARG A 33 4.64 -40.16 4.96
CA ARG A 33 4.14 -41.21 5.87
C ARG A 33 3.11 -40.70 6.87
N ALA A 34 3.13 -39.42 7.23
CA ALA A 34 2.09 -38.81 8.07
C ALA A 34 0.78 -38.63 7.28
N LEU A 35 0.88 -38.25 6.01
CA LEU A 35 -0.25 -38.06 5.10
C LEU A 35 -0.96 -39.39 4.80
N LEU A 36 -0.19 -40.46 4.54
CA LEU A 36 -0.73 -41.82 4.36
C LEU A 36 -1.44 -42.37 5.60
N ARG A 37 -1.03 -41.97 6.82
CA ARG A 37 -1.73 -42.33 8.05
C ARG A 37 -3.07 -41.60 8.18
N ARG A 38 -3.15 -40.32 7.77
CA ARG A 38 -4.40 -39.55 7.77
C ARG A 38 -5.41 -40.10 6.75
N ILE A 39 -4.96 -40.47 5.55
CA ILE A 39 -5.82 -41.05 4.51
C ILE A 39 -6.44 -42.39 4.96
N LYS A 40 -5.66 -43.29 5.59
CA LYS A 40 -6.20 -44.54 6.15
C LYS A 40 -7.20 -44.34 7.30
N THR A 41 -7.09 -43.22 8.03
CA THR A 41 -8.01 -42.89 9.11
C THR A 41 -9.34 -42.39 8.54
N LEU A 42 -9.29 -41.64 7.43
CA LEU A 42 -10.46 -41.20 6.68
C LEU A 42 -11.20 -42.36 6.00
N GLU A 43 -10.50 -43.34 5.40
CA GLU A 43 -11.16 -44.53 4.82
C GLU A 43 -11.97 -45.33 5.85
N ARG A 44 -11.48 -45.43 7.10
CA ARG A 44 -12.22 -46.08 8.19
C ARG A 44 -13.44 -45.28 8.61
N SER A 45 -13.37 -43.95 8.60
CA SER A 45 -14.53 -43.10 8.92
C SER A 45 -15.64 -43.22 7.88
N VAL A 46 -15.29 -43.37 6.59
CA VAL A 46 -16.26 -43.51 5.48
C VAL A 46 -16.93 -44.89 5.48
N GLN A 47 -16.21 -45.96 5.85
CA GLN A 47 -16.80 -47.30 6.01
C GLN A 47 -17.83 -47.37 7.15
N ILE A 48 -17.61 -46.61 8.23
CA ILE A 48 -18.55 -46.57 9.37
C ILE A 48 -19.86 -45.90 8.96
N THR A 49 -19.81 -44.79 8.21
CA THR A 49 -21.02 -44.08 7.73
C THR A 49 -21.82 -44.90 6.70
N GLY A 50 -21.14 -45.70 5.87
CA GLY A 50 -21.81 -46.62 4.93
C GLY A 50 -22.60 -47.74 5.61
N SER A 51 -22.18 -48.17 6.81
CA SER A 51 -22.86 -49.24 7.56
C SER A 51 -24.07 -48.78 8.38
N VAL A 52 -24.20 -47.47 8.64
CA VAL A 52 -25.33 -46.88 9.39
C VAL A 52 -26.55 -46.64 8.47
N LEU A 53 -26.34 -46.39 7.18
CA LEU A 53 -27.43 -46.20 6.21
C LEU A 53 -28.08 -47.50 5.73
N ALA A 54 -27.42 -48.65 5.88
CA ALA A 54 -27.97 -49.96 5.48
C ALA A 54 -28.94 -50.59 6.50
N LYS A 55 -29.29 -49.89 7.60
CA LYS A 55 -30.13 -50.42 8.69
C LYS A 55 -31.47 -49.72 8.93
N SER A 56 -31.85 -48.73 8.11
CA SER A 56 -33.20 -48.11 8.19
C SER A 56 -34.13 -48.69 7.13
N GLY A 57 -34.59 -49.93 7.37
CA GLY A 57 -35.69 -50.50 6.61
C GLY A 57 -36.99 -49.76 6.95
N ILE A 58 -37.42 -48.85 6.08
CA ILE A 58 -38.76 -48.24 6.13
C ILE A 58 -39.38 -48.41 4.75
N SER A 59 -40.30 -49.36 4.68
CA SER A 59 -41.15 -49.65 3.52
C SER A 59 -42.29 -48.63 3.48
N LEU A 60 -42.50 -48.00 2.33
CA LEU A 60 -43.51 -46.98 2.08
C LEU A 60 -44.77 -47.61 1.46
N ASP A 61 -45.26 -48.72 2.02
CA ASP A 61 -46.46 -49.44 1.53
C ASP A 61 -47.55 -49.65 2.60
N ASP A 62 -47.36 -49.18 3.85
CA ASP A 62 -48.25 -49.52 4.98
C ASP A 62 -49.20 -48.38 5.45
N MET A 63 -49.56 -47.40 4.61
CA MET A 63 -50.37 -46.26 5.07
C MET A 63 -51.73 -46.01 4.40
N LEU A 64 -52.29 -46.96 3.65
CA LEU A 64 -53.67 -46.81 3.14
C LEU A 64 -54.47 -48.11 3.17
N GLU A 65 -54.86 -48.55 4.37
CA GLU A 65 -56.09 -49.32 4.57
C GLU A 65 -57.12 -48.43 5.28
N GLY A 66 -58.26 -48.24 4.64
CA GLY A 66 -59.43 -47.54 5.17
C GLY A 66 -60.65 -47.89 4.33
N GLU A 67 -61.49 -48.74 4.92
CA GLU A 67 -62.73 -49.33 4.39
C GLU A 67 -63.75 -48.32 3.85
N GLY A 68 -64.60 -48.76 2.92
CA GLY A 68 -65.80 -48.02 2.50
C GLY A 68 -66.48 -48.63 1.27
N ASP A 69 -67.42 -49.52 1.54
CA ASP A 69 -68.29 -50.26 0.61
C ASP A 69 -69.21 -49.40 -0.29
N GLU A 70 -69.79 -50.10 -1.27
CA GLU A 70 -71.04 -49.80 -2.01
C GLU A 70 -71.01 -48.66 -3.07
N ASP A 71 -70.80 -49.02 -4.34
CA ASP A 71 -71.92 -49.16 -5.29
C ASP A 71 -71.43 -49.45 -6.72
N ALA A 72 -71.66 -50.68 -7.15
CA ALA A 72 -71.45 -51.14 -8.51
C ALA A 72 -72.70 -50.84 -9.34
N LYS A 73 -72.65 -49.81 -10.19
CA LYS A 73 -73.33 -49.71 -11.51
C LYS A 73 -73.22 -48.31 -12.11
N ASP A 74 -72.05 -47.92 -12.63
CA ASP A 74 -71.97 -47.00 -13.79
C ASP A 74 -70.58 -46.80 -14.43
N SER A 75 -69.59 -47.67 -14.17
CA SER A 75 -68.20 -47.40 -14.60
C SER A 75 -67.87 -47.74 -16.06
N ASN A 76 -68.82 -48.26 -16.86
CA ASN A 76 -68.54 -48.61 -18.26
C ASN A 76 -68.74 -47.46 -19.25
N ASN A 77 -69.36 -46.33 -18.83
CA ASN A 77 -69.52 -45.17 -19.70
C ASN A 77 -68.46 -44.08 -19.46
N MET A 78 -67.74 -44.11 -18.33
CA MET A 78 -66.69 -43.12 -18.01
C MET A 78 -65.28 -43.50 -18.54
N ARG A 79 -65.02 -44.79 -18.83
CA ARG A 79 -63.77 -45.23 -19.47
C ARG A 79 -63.65 -44.83 -20.94
N ASN A 80 -64.77 -44.67 -21.66
CA ASN A 80 -64.75 -44.21 -23.05
C ASN A 80 -64.69 -42.67 -23.19
N LEU A 81 -64.92 -41.92 -22.11
CA LEU A 81 -64.81 -40.46 -22.10
C LEU A 81 -63.40 -39.98 -21.68
N PHE A 82 -62.70 -40.72 -20.80
CA PHE A 82 -61.31 -40.42 -20.46
C PHE A 82 -60.30 -40.87 -21.52
N GLY A 83 -60.60 -41.93 -22.29
CA GLY A 83 -59.75 -42.38 -23.40
C GLY A 83 -59.69 -41.42 -24.61
N ARG A 84 -60.54 -40.38 -24.64
CA ARG A 84 -60.57 -39.37 -25.71
C ARG A 84 -60.01 -38.00 -25.30
N TRP A 85 -59.67 -37.82 -24.01
CA TRP A 85 -59.13 -36.56 -23.49
C TRP A 85 -57.61 -36.59 -23.26
N THR A 86 -56.98 -37.76 -23.22
CA THR A 86 -55.52 -37.88 -23.08
C THR A 86 -54.76 -37.80 -24.40
N ASP A 87 -55.45 -37.77 -25.54
CA ASP A 87 -54.83 -37.84 -26.87
C ASP A 87 -54.73 -36.49 -27.60
N LYS A 88 -54.94 -35.36 -26.88
CA LYS A 88 -55.01 -34.02 -27.51
C LYS A 88 -54.22 -32.89 -26.86
N ARG A 89 -53.26 -33.17 -25.96
CA ARG A 89 -52.35 -32.14 -25.40
C ARG A 89 -50.89 -32.56 -25.27
N TYR A 90 -50.34 -33.16 -26.33
CA TYR A 90 -48.95 -32.91 -26.65
C TYR A 90 -48.94 -32.10 -27.94
N SER A 91 -49.23 -30.80 -27.81
CA SER A 91 -48.75 -29.86 -28.80
C SER A 91 -47.24 -30.03 -28.80
N VAL A 92 -46.75 -30.66 -29.88
CA VAL A 92 -45.35 -30.72 -30.27
C VAL A 92 -44.74 -29.37 -29.95
N TRP A 93 -43.95 -29.31 -28.88
CA TRP A 93 -42.99 -28.24 -28.70
C TRP A 93 -42.06 -28.41 -29.89
N LYS A 94 -42.29 -27.61 -30.93
CA LYS A 94 -41.27 -27.38 -31.95
C LYS A 94 -40.14 -26.72 -31.18
N PHE A 95 -39.19 -27.54 -30.71
CA PHE A 95 -37.89 -27.03 -30.32
C PHE A 95 -37.36 -26.33 -31.56
N GLU A 96 -37.24 -25.01 -31.48
CA GLU A 96 -36.46 -24.27 -32.45
C GLU A 96 -35.07 -24.92 -32.47
N ASN A 97 -34.59 -25.25 -33.67
CA ASN A 97 -33.23 -25.75 -33.85
C ASN A 97 -32.29 -24.72 -33.24
N TYR A 98 -31.72 -25.05 -32.10
CA TYR A 98 -30.74 -24.20 -31.44
C TYR A 98 -29.40 -24.58 -32.05
N ASP A 99 -28.90 -23.71 -32.93
CA ASP A 99 -27.53 -23.84 -33.43
C ASP A 99 -26.60 -23.60 -32.23
N LEU A 100 -25.89 -24.65 -31.83
CA LEU A 100 -24.87 -24.56 -30.80
C LEU A 100 -23.70 -23.73 -31.37
N PRO A 101 -23.12 -22.81 -30.59
CA PRO A 101 -21.94 -22.06 -31.02
C PRO A 101 -20.81 -23.03 -31.37
N GLU A 102 -20.03 -22.72 -32.40
CA GLU A 102 -18.89 -23.54 -32.82
C GLU A 102 -17.76 -23.38 -31.79
N SER A 103 -17.78 -24.18 -30.71
CA SER A 103 -16.75 -24.15 -29.65
C SER A 103 -16.34 -25.56 -29.21
N THR A 104 -15.21 -25.66 -28.52
CA THR A 104 -14.69 -26.92 -27.97
C THR A 104 -15.63 -27.55 -26.93
N PHE A 105 -16.48 -26.74 -26.29
CA PHE A 105 -17.56 -27.23 -25.42
C PHE A 105 -18.69 -27.90 -26.21
N THR A 106 -18.98 -27.41 -27.43
CA THR A 106 -19.94 -28.05 -28.33
C THR A 106 -19.46 -29.45 -28.71
N LEU A 107 -18.17 -29.63 -29.04
CA LEU A 107 -17.59 -30.96 -29.28
C LEU A 107 -17.72 -31.89 -28.06
N LEU A 108 -17.53 -31.40 -26.84
CA LEU A 108 -17.69 -32.19 -25.61
C LEU A 108 -19.14 -32.63 -25.36
N ILE A 109 -20.12 -31.84 -25.83
CA ILE A 109 -21.54 -32.07 -25.59
C ILE A 109 -22.17 -32.92 -26.72
N THR A 110 -21.74 -32.72 -27.98
CA THR A 110 -22.34 -33.34 -29.16
C THR A 110 -21.69 -34.68 -29.52
N GLU A 111 -20.39 -34.85 -29.29
CA GLU A 111 -19.66 -36.04 -29.75
C GLU A 111 -19.74 -37.23 -28.76
N PRO A 112 -19.74 -38.48 -29.26
CA PRO A 112 -19.67 -39.67 -28.41
C PRO A 112 -18.37 -39.68 -27.58
N VAL A 113 -18.44 -40.15 -26.31
CA VAL A 113 -17.33 -40.15 -25.33
C VAL A 113 -16.04 -40.83 -25.83
N LEU A 114 -16.12 -41.74 -26.81
CA LEU A 114 -14.97 -42.46 -27.38
C LEU A 114 -14.61 -42.00 -28.80
N SER A 115 -15.21 -40.92 -29.28
CA SER A 115 -14.88 -40.34 -30.58
C SER A 115 -13.57 -39.53 -30.52
N PRO A 116 -12.88 -39.35 -31.66
CA PRO A 116 -11.77 -38.42 -31.76
C PRO A 116 -12.16 -36.98 -31.43
N GLY A 117 -13.38 -36.54 -31.77
CA GLY A 117 -13.86 -35.18 -31.49
C GLY A 117 -14.03 -34.91 -30.00
N PHE A 118 -14.60 -35.87 -29.26
CA PHE A 118 -14.67 -35.79 -27.80
C PHE A 118 -13.29 -35.79 -27.15
N LEU A 119 -12.34 -36.61 -27.66
CA LEU A 119 -10.97 -36.61 -27.18
C LEU A 119 -10.27 -35.25 -27.39
N ILE A 120 -10.48 -34.62 -28.55
CA ILE A 120 -9.97 -33.27 -28.84
C ILE A 120 -10.57 -32.24 -27.86
N GLY A 121 -11.88 -32.30 -27.61
CA GLY A 121 -12.53 -31.41 -26.64
C GLY A 121 -12.01 -31.61 -25.20
N VAL A 122 -11.77 -32.85 -24.77
CA VAL A 122 -11.15 -33.14 -23.47
C VAL A 122 -9.72 -32.62 -23.39
N VAL A 123 -8.93 -32.76 -24.46
CA VAL A 123 -7.55 -32.24 -24.51
C VAL A 123 -7.57 -30.71 -24.45
N ALA A 124 -8.48 -30.05 -25.18
CA ALA A 124 -8.62 -28.59 -25.15
C ALA A 124 -8.98 -28.08 -23.75
N VAL A 125 -10.00 -28.67 -23.09
CA VAL A 125 -10.33 -28.34 -21.69
C VAL A 125 -9.17 -28.64 -20.75
N GLY A 126 -8.46 -29.75 -20.97
CA GLY A 126 -7.26 -30.09 -20.21
C GLY A 126 -6.16 -29.03 -20.34
N ILE A 127 -5.95 -28.50 -21.55
CA ILE A 127 -5.02 -27.40 -21.80
C ILE A 127 -5.50 -26.12 -21.12
N CYS A 128 -6.78 -25.76 -21.23
CA CYS A 128 -7.34 -24.57 -20.57
C CYS A 128 -7.23 -24.64 -19.04
N VAL A 129 -7.52 -25.81 -18.45
CA VAL A 129 -7.36 -26.02 -17.01
C VAL A 129 -5.89 -26.01 -16.63
N LEU A 130 -5.01 -26.60 -17.43
CA LEU A 130 -3.57 -26.58 -17.19
C LEU A 130 -3.01 -25.17 -17.26
N SER A 131 -3.37 -24.36 -18.27
CA SER A 131 -2.94 -22.97 -18.39
C SER A 131 -3.48 -22.12 -17.24
N LEU A 132 -4.74 -22.29 -16.85
CA LEU A 132 -5.29 -21.64 -15.66
C LEU A 132 -4.54 -22.05 -14.39
N THR A 133 -4.23 -23.34 -14.25
CA THR A 133 -3.49 -23.86 -13.09
C THR A 133 -2.07 -23.31 -13.09
N LEU A 134 -1.42 -23.15 -14.24
CA LEU A 134 -0.09 -22.55 -14.36
C LEU A 134 -0.12 -21.05 -14.03
N VAL A 135 -1.14 -20.32 -14.47
CA VAL A 135 -1.34 -18.91 -14.08
C VAL A 135 -1.57 -18.81 -12.57
N LEU A 136 -2.45 -19.64 -12.01
CA LEU A 136 -2.69 -19.67 -10.56
C LEU A 136 -1.46 -20.11 -9.77
N ILE A 137 -0.65 -21.04 -10.28
CA ILE A 137 0.63 -21.43 -9.66
C ILE A 137 1.62 -20.27 -9.75
N SER A 138 1.69 -19.56 -10.88
CA SER A 138 2.56 -18.39 -11.03
C SER A 138 2.18 -17.28 -10.04
N GLU A 139 0.88 -17.01 -9.88
CA GLU A 139 0.38 -16.05 -8.88
C GLU A 139 0.60 -16.56 -7.44
N TRP A 140 0.49 -17.88 -7.23
CA TRP A 140 0.76 -18.50 -5.94
C TRP A 140 2.25 -18.51 -5.59
N ASP A 141 3.15 -18.61 -6.56
CA ASP A 141 4.59 -18.56 -6.31
C ASP A 141 5.03 -17.13 -5.95
N ASN A 142 4.24 -16.11 -6.32
CA ASN A 142 4.37 -14.73 -5.85
C ASN A 142 3.79 -14.51 -4.43
N THR A 143 3.31 -15.56 -3.76
CA THR A 143 2.74 -15.45 -2.42
C THR A 143 3.83 -15.17 -1.39
N SER A 144 3.73 -14.05 -0.69
CA SER A 144 4.52 -13.79 0.52
C SER A 144 3.70 -14.15 1.78
N PRO A 145 4.34 -14.37 2.95
CA PRO A 145 3.63 -14.61 4.21
C PRO A 145 2.61 -13.52 4.57
N GLU A 146 2.79 -12.31 4.03
CA GLU A 146 1.96 -11.13 4.31
C GLU A 146 1.02 -10.80 3.14
N ASN A 147 1.42 -11.11 1.91
CA ASN A 147 0.60 -11.06 0.72
C ASN A 147 0.21 -12.47 0.28
N ARG A 148 -0.70 -13.09 1.04
CA ARG A 148 -1.10 -14.49 0.86
C ARG A 148 -1.73 -14.80 -0.52
N PHE A 149 -1.99 -13.78 -1.34
CA PHE A 149 -2.64 -13.92 -2.64
C PHE A 149 -1.80 -13.39 -3.82
N GLY A 150 -0.59 -12.87 -3.58
CA GLY A 150 0.31 -12.43 -4.66
C GLY A 150 -0.13 -11.17 -5.41
N VAL A 151 -1.06 -10.37 -4.86
CA VAL A 151 -1.60 -9.17 -5.54
C VAL A 151 -0.70 -7.95 -5.29
N PRO A 152 -0.32 -7.16 -6.30
CA PRO A 152 0.44 -5.94 -6.10
C PRO A 152 -0.28 -4.92 -5.20
N ALA A 153 0.47 -4.26 -4.32
CA ALA A 153 -0.03 -3.22 -3.43
C ALA A 153 -0.42 -1.95 -4.23
N GLY A 154 -1.50 -1.26 -3.80
CA GLY A 154 -1.95 0.00 -4.41
C GLY A 154 -3.14 -0.10 -5.39
N VAL A 155 -3.62 -1.32 -5.69
CA VAL A 155 -4.86 -1.50 -6.46
C VAL A 155 -6.05 -1.40 -5.50
N SER A 156 -7.04 -0.54 -5.81
CA SER A 156 -8.21 -0.37 -4.93
C SER A 156 -8.98 -1.68 -4.75
N LYS A 157 -9.61 -1.84 -3.59
CA LYS A 157 -10.24 -3.10 -3.16
C LYS A 157 -11.36 -3.53 -4.11
N GLU A 158 -12.04 -2.57 -4.72
CA GLU A 158 -13.07 -2.81 -5.74
C GLU A 158 -12.45 -3.43 -6.99
N VAL A 159 -11.28 -2.94 -7.42
CA VAL A 159 -10.58 -3.43 -8.62
C VAL A 159 -10.00 -4.82 -8.38
N GLN A 160 -9.48 -5.13 -7.19
CA GLN A 160 -8.98 -6.46 -6.86
C GLN A 160 -10.08 -7.53 -6.85
N VAL A 161 -11.23 -7.21 -6.22
CA VAL A 161 -12.39 -8.12 -6.24
C VAL A 161 -12.89 -8.29 -7.66
N VAL A 162 -12.96 -7.21 -8.45
CA VAL A 162 -13.34 -7.28 -9.86
C VAL A 162 -12.34 -8.10 -10.67
N GLN A 163 -11.03 -8.00 -10.43
CA GLN A 163 -9.99 -8.77 -11.15
C GLN A 163 -10.08 -10.28 -10.89
N TYR A 164 -10.19 -10.71 -9.63
CA TYR A 164 -10.35 -12.14 -9.34
C TYR A 164 -11.71 -12.65 -9.81
N LEU A 165 -12.76 -11.85 -9.62
CA LEU A 165 -14.07 -12.18 -10.13
C LEU A 165 -14.07 -12.19 -11.66
N SER A 166 -13.28 -11.37 -12.35
CA SER A 166 -13.19 -11.31 -13.82
C SER A 166 -12.28 -12.37 -14.42
N VAL A 167 -11.30 -12.91 -13.70
CA VAL A 167 -10.59 -14.14 -14.10
C VAL A 167 -11.53 -15.34 -13.95
N VAL A 168 -12.28 -15.42 -12.85
CA VAL A 168 -13.27 -16.48 -12.63
C VAL A 168 -14.46 -16.35 -13.58
N ILE A 169 -14.95 -15.14 -13.84
CA ILE A 169 -16.01 -14.82 -14.79
C ILE A 169 -15.48 -14.97 -16.21
N GLY A 170 -14.28 -14.55 -16.58
CA GLY A 170 -13.72 -14.77 -17.91
C GLY A 170 -13.52 -16.25 -18.25
N VAL A 171 -13.38 -17.10 -17.22
CA VAL A 171 -13.31 -18.55 -17.33
C VAL A 171 -14.70 -19.22 -17.30
N LEU A 172 -15.70 -18.59 -16.65
CA LEU A 172 -17.08 -19.11 -16.53
C LEU A 172 -18.07 -18.52 -17.53
N MET A 173 -17.77 -17.33 -18.05
CA MET A 173 -18.43 -16.57 -19.09
C MET A 173 -17.40 -16.44 -20.23
N GLU A 174 -17.52 -17.35 -21.20
CA GLU A 174 -17.71 -16.83 -22.56
C GLU A 174 -18.70 -15.65 -22.42
N THR A 175 -18.22 -14.42 -22.64
CA THR A 175 -18.88 -13.08 -22.54
C THR A 175 -18.63 -12.21 -21.29
N GLU A 176 -17.55 -11.41 -21.38
CA GLU A 176 -17.33 -10.00 -20.94
C GLU A 176 -17.52 -9.54 -19.48
N SER A 177 -16.47 -8.89 -18.91
CA SER A 177 -16.59 -7.54 -18.26
C SER A 177 -15.28 -6.81 -17.84
N THR A 178 -14.91 -5.74 -18.57
CA THR A 178 -14.18 -4.46 -18.22
C THR A 178 -12.73 -4.14 -18.67
N VAL A 179 -12.50 -2.96 -19.24
CA VAL A 179 -12.45 -2.75 -20.69
C VAL A 179 -11.01 -2.82 -21.21
N LEU A 180 -9.96 -2.35 -20.49
CA LEU A 180 -8.64 -2.13 -21.11
C LEU A 180 -7.64 -3.29 -20.91
N ASP A 181 -7.54 -3.84 -19.71
CA ASP A 181 -6.80 -5.10 -19.48
C ASP A 181 -7.60 -6.31 -19.97
N ILE A 182 -8.92 -6.21 -19.91
CA ILE A 182 -9.80 -7.15 -20.60
C ILE A 182 -9.76 -6.94 -22.10
N PHE A 183 -9.43 -5.76 -22.67
CA PHE A 183 -9.18 -5.69 -24.11
C PHE A 183 -7.88 -6.42 -24.48
N MET A 184 -6.87 -6.45 -23.61
CA MET A 184 -5.66 -7.24 -23.89
C MET A 184 -5.91 -8.74 -23.74
N ASP A 185 -6.65 -9.16 -22.71
CA ASP A 185 -7.03 -10.56 -22.54
C ASP A 185 -8.14 -10.99 -23.53
N MET A 186 -9.03 -10.09 -23.95
CA MET A 186 -10.06 -10.29 -24.98
C MET A 186 -9.45 -10.22 -26.38
N LEU A 187 -8.39 -9.43 -26.63
CA LEU A 187 -7.62 -9.51 -27.88
C LEU A 187 -6.79 -10.80 -27.93
N ALA A 188 -6.27 -11.25 -26.80
CA ALA A 188 -5.59 -12.54 -26.70
C ALA A 188 -6.61 -13.70 -26.87
N LEU A 189 -7.81 -13.59 -26.29
CA LEU A 189 -8.89 -14.55 -26.48
C LEU A 189 -9.46 -14.52 -27.89
N GLU A 190 -9.71 -13.33 -28.46
CA GLU A 190 -10.15 -13.13 -29.86
C GLU A 190 -9.07 -13.63 -30.81
N PHE A 191 -7.80 -13.51 -30.45
CA PHE A 191 -6.70 -14.11 -31.21
C PHE A 191 -6.73 -15.64 -31.14
N VAL A 192 -7.00 -16.22 -29.96
CA VAL A 192 -7.14 -17.67 -29.80
C VAL A 192 -8.40 -18.20 -30.52
N GLU A 193 -9.53 -17.48 -30.46
CA GLU A 193 -10.74 -17.76 -31.23
C GLU A 193 -10.48 -17.64 -32.73
N ASN A 194 -9.81 -16.58 -33.20
CA ASN A 194 -9.43 -16.45 -34.60
C ASN A 194 -8.51 -17.59 -35.05
N VAL A 195 -7.61 -18.05 -34.17
CA VAL A 195 -6.77 -19.22 -34.46
C VAL A 195 -7.62 -20.49 -34.53
N ASP A 196 -8.58 -20.68 -33.62
CA ASP A 196 -9.49 -21.84 -33.64
C ASP A 196 -10.38 -21.84 -34.89
N ASP A 197 -10.98 -20.71 -35.23
CA ASP A 197 -11.79 -20.51 -36.46
C ASP A 197 -10.96 -20.74 -37.73
N ILE A 198 -9.73 -20.23 -37.78
CA ILE A 198 -8.81 -20.49 -38.90
C ILE A 198 -8.49 -21.98 -38.99
N ILE A 199 -8.19 -22.64 -37.87
CA ILE A 199 -7.91 -24.08 -37.84
C ILE A 199 -9.13 -24.87 -38.28
N TYR A 200 -10.33 -24.49 -37.85
CA TYR A 200 -11.59 -25.13 -38.23
C TYR A 200 -11.89 -24.97 -39.72
N GLU A 201 -11.74 -23.76 -40.28
CA GLU A 201 -11.86 -23.52 -41.73
C GLU A 201 -10.80 -24.28 -42.54
N LEU A 202 -9.56 -24.37 -42.03
CA LEU A 202 -8.50 -25.18 -42.64
C LEU A 202 -8.85 -26.68 -42.60
N CYS A 203 -9.47 -27.17 -41.52
CA CYS A 203 -9.99 -28.53 -41.44
C CYS A 203 -11.12 -28.77 -42.45
N LYS A 204 -12.06 -27.82 -42.56
CA LYS A 204 -13.18 -27.85 -43.52
C LYS A 204 -12.74 -27.86 -44.98
N ARG A 205 -11.65 -27.15 -45.30
CA ARG A 205 -10.99 -27.17 -46.62
C ARG A 205 -10.16 -28.44 -46.85
N GLY A 206 -9.86 -29.20 -45.81
CA GLY A 206 -9.18 -30.49 -45.85
C GLY A 206 -7.66 -30.44 -45.80
N PHE A 207 -7.08 -29.35 -45.30
CA PHE A 207 -5.64 -29.23 -45.09
C PHE A 207 -5.11 -30.25 -44.07
N PHE A 208 -5.92 -30.65 -43.10
CA PHE A 208 -5.59 -31.66 -42.07
C PHE A 208 -6.07 -33.08 -42.41
N GLY A 209 -6.35 -33.35 -43.69
CA GLY A 209 -6.71 -34.68 -44.19
C GLY A 209 -8.21 -34.91 -44.36
N LYS A 210 -8.56 -36.00 -45.05
CA LYS A 210 -9.95 -36.29 -45.48
C LYS A 210 -10.90 -36.58 -44.32
N ASN A 211 -10.39 -37.16 -43.22
CA ASN A 211 -11.23 -37.53 -42.09
C ASN A 211 -11.73 -36.30 -41.32
N LEU A 212 -10.83 -35.36 -41.00
CA LEU A 212 -11.20 -34.08 -40.35
C LEU A 212 -12.13 -33.24 -41.21
N ARG A 213 -11.91 -33.22 -42.53
CA ARG A 213 -12.82 -32.55 -43.47
C ARG A 213 -14.25 -33.12 -43.46
N ILE A 214 -14.39 -34.44 -43.30
CA ILE A 214 -15.71 -35.07 -43.23
C ILE A 214 -16.40 -34.67 -41.92
N VAL A 215 -15.67 -34.69 -40.82
CA VAL A 215 -16.17 -34.35 -39.48
C VAL A 215 -16.59 -32.88 -39.39
N THR A 216 -15.81 -31.93 -39.93
CA THR A 216 -16.15 -30.49 -39.87
C THR A 216 -17.17 -30.02 -40.91
N ASN A 217 -17.53 -30.86 -41.90
CA ASN A 217 -18.62 -30.58 -42.85
C ASN A 217 -19.94 -31.27 -42.47
N GLN A 218 -19.99 -32.02 -41.36
CA GLN A 218 -21.24 -32.57 -40.85
C GLN A 218 -21.99 -31.47 -40.10
N ASN A 219 -23.22 -31.17 -40.53
CA ASN A 219 -24.12 -30.29 -39.78
C ASN A 219 -24.56 -31.04 -38.52
N TYR A 220 -23.96 -30.73 -37.37
CA TYR A 220 -24.37 -31.26 -36.07
C TYR A 220 -25.64 -30.55 -35.61
N SER A 221 -26.79 -31.01 -36.09
CA SER A 221 -28.07 -30.71 -35.44
C SER A 221 -28.11 -31.49 -34.13
N TYR A 222 -28.00 -30.81 -32.99
CA TYR A 222 -28.17 -31.43 -31.69
C TYR A 222 -29.65 -31.76 -31.49
N GLU A 223 -30.08 -32.94 -31.94
CA GLU A 223 -31.32 -33.52 -31.44
C GLU A 223 -31.08 -33.95 -29.99
N PRO A 224 -31.71 -33.31 -28.99
CA PRO A 224 -31.57 -33.73 -27.60
C PRO A 224 -31.97 -35.21 -27.53
N PRO A 225 -31.16 -36.08 -26.90
CA PRO A 225 -31.40 -37.52 -26.89
C PRO A 225 -32.73 -37.81 -26.19
N GLY A 226 -33.76 -37.94 -27.00
CA GLY A 226 -35.15 -37.96 -26.58
C GLY A 226 -36.01 -38.45 -27.71
N THR A 227 -35.94 -39.74 -28.02
CA THR A 227 -37.03 -40.71 -27.74
C THR A 227 -36.90 -42.05 -28.47
N GLU A 228 -35.99 -42.21 -29.42
CA GLU A 228 -35.86 -43.46 -30.19
C GLU A 228 -34.38 -43.87 -30.18
N GLU A 229 -33.95 -45.06 -29.80
CA GLU A 229 -34.56 -46.38 -29.76
C GLU A 229 -33.91 -47.13 -28.57
N LYS A 230 -34.62 -48.09 -27.97
CA LYS A 230 -34.13 -48.86 -26.81
C LYS A 230 -32.90 -49.69 -27.20
N ASP A 231 -31.72 -49.09 -27.15
CA ASP A 231 -30.50 -49.85 -27.28
C ASP A 231 -30.31 -50.70 -26.02
N LYS A 232 -30.22 -52.02 -26.19
CA LYS A 232 -30.34 -53.03 -25.11
C LYS A 232 -29.20 -52.98 -24.08
N SER A 233 -28.25 -52.07 -24.26
CA SER A 233 -27.11 -51.82 -23.38
C SER A 233 -27.38 -50.63 -22.45
N GLY A 234 -28.33 -50.78 -21.50
CA GLY A 234 -28.73 -49.74 -20.54
C GLY A 234 -27.65 -49.25 -19.54
N ARG A 235 -26.36 -49.48 -19.82
CA ARG A 235 -25.21 -49.01 -19.02
C ARG A 235 -24.76 -47.60 -19.37
N MET A 236 -24.75 -47.22 -20.66
CA MET A 236 -24.23 -45.91 -21.11
C MET A 236 -25.10 -44.74 -20.63
N ALA A 237 -26.43 -44.89 -20.65
CA ALA A 237 -27.35 -43.84 -20.21
C ALA A 237 -27.23 -43.48 -18.72
N ARG A 238 -26.80 -44.40 -17.85
CA ARG A 238 -26.59 -44.11 -16.42
C ARG A 238 -25.32 -43.28 -16.18
N PHE A 239 -24.29 -43.48 -17.01
CA PHE A 239 -23.02 -42.78 -16.85
C PHE A 239 -23.12 -41.29 -17.20
N SER A 240 -23.80 -40.93 -18.30
CA SER A 240 -23.96 -39.52 -18.67
C SER A 240 -24.79 -38.73 -17.64
N VAL A 241 -25.84 -39.35 -17.09
CA VAL A 241 -26.64 -38.76 -16.01
C VAL A 241 -25.82 -38.57 -14.74
N TRP A 242 -24.94 -39.52 -14.42
CA TRP A 242 -24.04 -39.41 -13.27
C TRP A 242 -22.99 -38.30 -13.47
N CYS A 243 -22.29 -38.26 -14.62
CA CYS A 243 -21.33 -37.20 -14.93
C CYS A 243 -21.97 -35.81 -14.85
N ARG A 244 -23.17 -35.62 -15.42
CA ARG A 244 -23.88 -34.33 -15.36
C ARG A 244 -24.20 -33.90 -13.92
N ARG A 245 -24.51 -34.85 -13.04
CA ARG A 245 -24.74 -34.57 -11.60
C ARG A 245 -23.43 -34.26 -10.88
N THR A 246 -22.37 -35.01 -11.14
CA THR A 246 -21.05 -34.79 -10.53
C THR A 246 -20.48 -33.42 -10.90
N ILE A 247 -20.55 -33.04 -12.18
CA ILE A 247 -20.10 -31.73 -12.66
C ILE A 247 -20.85 -30.60 -11.93
N ARG A 248 -22.20 -30.69 -11.84
CA ARG A 248 -22.99 -29.70 -11.08
C ARG A 248 -22.58 -29.60 -9.62
N ILE A 249 -22.32 -30.73 -8.96
CA ILE A 249 -21.87 -30.75 -7.56
C ILE A 249 -20.52 -30.03 -7.41
N ILE A 250 -19.57 -30.29 -8.32
CA ILE A 250 -18.26 -29.62 -8.30
C ILE A 250 -18.43 -28.10 -8.44
N TYR A 251 -19.26 -27.63 -9.38
CA TYR A 251 -19.56 -26.20 -9.52
C TYR A 251 -20.18 -25.59 -8.26
N TYR A 252 -21.15 -26.28 -7.63
CA TYR A 252 -21.72 -25.80 -6.38
C TYR A 252 -20.71 -25.77 -5.23
N MET A 253 -19.80 -26.74 -5.16
CA MET A 253 -18.73 -26.74 -4.15
C MET A 253 -17.73 -25.60 -4.39
N ASN A 254 -17.32 -25.35 -5.63
CA ASN A 254 -16.44 -24.22 -5.96
C ASN A 254 -17.10 -22.88 -5.64
N MET A 255 -18.38 -22.70 -6.00
CA MET A 255 -19.15 -21.50 -5.65
C MET A 255 -19.24 -21.32 -4.13
N ALA A 256 -19.53 -22.39 -3.37
CA ALA A 256 -19.58 -22.34 -1.91
C ALA A 256 -18.22 -21.99 -1.30
N ALA A 257 -17.12 -22.53 -1.84
CA ALA A 257 -15.75 -22.23 -1.40
C ALA A 257 -15.40 -20.75 -1.65
N MET A 258 -15.72 -20.21 -2.83
CA MET A 258 -15.50 -18.81 -3.15
C MET A 258 -16.32 -17.87 -2.23
N LEU A 259 -17.60 -18.19 -2.00
CA LEU A 259 -18.43 -17.41 -1.08
C LEU A 259 -17.91 -17.45 0.36
N ALA A 260 -17.45 -18.61 0.82
CA ALA A 260 -16.84 -18.74 2.14
C ALA A 260 -15.54 -17.92 2.25
N MET A 261 -14.73 -17.89 1.20
CA MET A 261 -13.48 -17.12 1.14
C MET A 261 -13.74 -15.61 1.10
N LEU A 262 -14.69 -15.14 0.28
CA LEU A 262 -15.11 -13.74 0.26
C LEU A 262 -15.69 -13.30 1.61
N LEU A 263 -16.51 -14.15 2.23
CA LEU A 263 -17.03 -13.88 3.57
C LEU A 263 -15.89 -13.80 4.60
N TYR A 264 -14.92 -14.71 4.54
CA TYR A 264 -13.76 -14.69 5.42
C TYR A 264 -12.94 -13.40 5.24
N VAL A 265 -12.64 -13.01 4.01
CA VAL A 265 -11.89 -11.78 3.71
C VAL A 265 -12.66 -10.55 4.20
N ASN A 266 -13.96 -10.47 3.93
CA ASN A 266 -14.81 -9.35 4.37
C ASN A 266 -14.86 -9.26 5.91
N LEU A 267 -15.01 -10.38 6.62
CA LEU A 267 -14.95 -10.40 8.08
C LEU A 267 -13.59 -9.96 8.60
N THR A 268 -12.50 -10.41 7.96
CA THR A 268 -11.13 -10.07 8.35
C THR A 268 -10.81 -8.59 8.07
N GLN A 269 -11.35 -8.02 6.99
CA GLN A 269 -11.29 -6.60 6.66
C GLN A 269 -12.09 -5.74 7.65
N ASN A 270 -13.30 -6.17 8.04
CA ASN A 270 -14.12 -5.46 9.02
C ASN A 270 -13.48 -5.46 10.41
N VAL A 271 -12.77 -6.54 10.77
CA VAL A 271 -11.96 -6.60 11.99
C VAL A 271 -10.73 -5.67 11.91
N GLY A 272 -10.35 -5.21 10.71
CA GLY A 272 -9.23 -4.31 10.49
C GLY A 272 -7.87 -5.01 10.40
N ASN A 273 -7.83 -6.34 10.21
CA ASN A 273 -6.57 -7.10 10.18
C ASN A 273 -5.69 -6.80 8.96
N TYR A 274 -6.25 -6.17 7.92
CA TYR A 274 -5.53 -5.74 6.71
C TYR A 274 -5.20 -4.24 6.70
N ARG A 275 -5.39 -3.55 7.83
CA ARG A 275 -5.02 -2.13 7.94
C ARG A 275 -3.55 -2.03 8.32
N CYS A 276 -2.96 -0.91 7.92
CA CYS A 276 -1.61 -0.59 8.32
C CYS A 276 -1.57 -0.34 9.83
N LYS A 277 -0.69 -1.05 10.55
CA LYS A 277 -0.51 -0.84 12.00
C LYS A 277 0.48 0.27 12.31
N SER A 278 1.24 0.73 11.33
CA SER A 278 2.22 1.81 11.50
C SER A 278 2.06 2.80 10.35
N LEU A 279 1.80 4.07 10.65
CA LEU A 279 1.60 5.12 9.66
C LEU A 279 2.75 6.11 9.72
N SER A 280 3.23 6.58 8.58
CA SER A 280 4.06 7.78 8.50
C SER A 280 3.15 8.96 8.18
N VAL A 281 3.14 9.97 9.06
CA VAL A 281 2.24 11.12 8.95
C VAL A 281 3.05 12.39 8.80
N THR A 282 2.68 13.17 7.79
CA THR A 282 3.31 14.45 7.48
C THR A 282 2.25 15.55 7.40
N PHE A 283 2.33 16.49 8.34
CA PHE A 283 1.54 17.71 8.42
C PHE A 283 2.25 18.84 7.64
N GLY A 284 1.45 19.79 7.12
CA GLY A 284 1.96 21.04 6.54
C GLY A 284 2.55 22.04 7.57
N ASP A 285 3.02 23.18 7.05
CA ASP A 285 3.79 24.20 7.79
C ASP A 285 2.91 25.27 8.48
N GLU A 286 1.63 24.98 8.78
CA GLU A 286 0.80 25.98 9.46
C GLU A 286 1.25 26.17 10.91
N VAL A 287 1.09 27.40 11.38
CA VAL A 287 1.46 27.83 12.73
C VAL A 287 0.22 28.35 13.44
N TRP A 288 0.05 27.98 14.71
CA TRP A 288 -0.97 28.51 15.59
C TRP A 288 -0.33 29.31 16.73
N GLU A 289 -0.46 30.63 16.63
CA GLU A 289 -0.09 31.57 17.68
C GLU A 289 -1.15 31.58 18.79
N GLY A 290 -0.72 31.39 20.04
CA GLY A 290 -1.63 31.34 21.19
C GLY A 290 -2.33 30.00 21.38
N ALA A 291 -1.63 28.90 21.10
CA ALA A 291 -2.10 27.57 21.46
C ALA A 291 -2.04 27.40 22.99
N LEU A 292 -3.18 27.10 23.61
CA LEU A 292 -3.27 26.90 25.06
C LEU A 292 -2.75 25.51 25.43
N VAL A 293 -1.60 25.48 26.11
CA VAL A 293 -0.97 24.25 26.59
C VAL A 293 -1.20 24.10 28.09
N MET A 294 -1.81 22.99 28.47
CA MET A 294 -2.08 22.62 29.85
C MET A 294 -0.88 21.86 30.42
N HIS A 295 -0.35 22.35 31.54
CA HIS A 295 0.65 21.66 32.34
C HIS A 295 0.02 21.14 33.64
N ASP A 296 0.49 19.99 34.14
CA ASP A 296 -0.10 19.37 35.33
C ASP A 296 0.01 20.29 36.56
N GLY A 297 -1.15 20.80 36.99
CA GLY A 297 -1.26 21.68 38.17
C GLY A 297 -0.80 23.12 37.95
N MET A 298 -0.57 23.55 36.70
CA MET A 298 -0.27 24.94 36.36
C MET A 298 -1.38 25.54 35.49
N ASP A 299 -1.51 26.87 35.54
CA ASP A 299 -2.41 27.60 34.66
C ASP A 299 -2.00 27.37 33.18
N PRO A 300 -2.97 27.36 32.25
CA PRO A 300 -2.68 27.23 30.82
C PRO A 300 -1.68 28.30 30.36
N GLU A 301 -0.68 27.88 29.59
CA GLU A 301 0.30 28.78 28.98
C GLU A 301 0.02 28.90 27.48
N ASP A 302 0.06 30.13 26.97
CA ASP A 302 0.00 30.39 25.53
C ASP A 302 1.37 30.06 24.90
N ARG A 303 1.37 29.14 23.95
CA ARG A 303 2.58 28.74 23.21
C ARG A 303 2.37 28.84 21.70
N LEU A 304 3.48 28.94 20.98
CA LEU A 304 3.50 28.78 19.53
C LEU A 304 3.43 27.29 19.20
N LEU A 305 2.43 26.88 18.44
CA LEU A 305 2.32 25.51 17.94
C LEU A 305 2.65 25.47 16.46
N ILE A 306 3.61 24.61 16.09
CA ILE A 306 3.99 24.37 14.70
C ILE A 306 3.54 22.96 14.35
N TYR A 307 2.64 22.80 13.37
CA TYR A 307 2.03 21.50 13.10
C TYR A 307 3.02 20.47 12.54
N SER A 308 4.03 20.91 11.79
CA SER A 308 5.11 20.04 11.32
C SER A 308 5.93 19.42 12.46
N HIS A 309 5.85 19.96 13.68
CA HIS A 309 6.35 19.32 14.89
C HIS A 309 5.51 18.12 15.35
N PHE A 310 4.57 17.62 14.55
CA PHE A 310 3.92 16.32 14.78
C PHE A 310 4.20 15.32 13.67
N ASN A 311 5.09 15.67 12.73
CA ASN A 311 5.52 14.76 11.67
C ASN A 311 6.31 13.60 12.28
N GLY A 312 5.95 12.37 11.91
CA GLY A 312 6.58 11.17 12.45
C GLY A 312 5.77 9.90 12.20
N ILE A 313 6.18 8.86 12.91
CA ILE A 313 5.57 7.53 12.85
C ILE A 313 4.48 7.44 13.92
N TYR A 314 3.31 6.91 13.55
CA TYR A 314 2.20 6.65 14.43
C TYR A 314 1.85 5.16 14.41
N VAL A 315 1.80 4.52 15.57
CA VAL A 315 1.52 3.08 15.68
C VAL A 315 0.11 2.85 16.21
N GLU A 316 -0.57 1.81 15.71
CA GLU A 316 -1.89 1.39 16.14
C GLU A 316 -1.86 1.09 17.65
N GLY A 317 -2.57 1.91 18.40
CA GLY A 317 -2.79 1.79 19.83
C GLY A 317 -4.09 1.08 20.16
N SER A 318 -4.92 1.72 20.98
CA SER A 318 -6.20 1.17 21.41
C SER A 318 -7.27 1.24 20.32
N ARG A 319 -8.41 0.57 20.53
CA ARG A 319 -9.59 0.75 19.68
C ARG A 319 -10.64 1.57 20.40
N ILE A 320 -11.06 2.66 19.79
CA ILE A 320 -12.12 3.53 20.28
C ILE A 320 -13.31 3.37 19.33
N ASN A 321 -14.45 2.94 19.86
CA ASN A 321 -15.68 2.69 19.09
C ASN A 321 -15.48 1.73 17.89
N GLY A 322 -14.64 0.71 18.08
CA GLY A 322 -14.35 -0.30 17.05
C GLY A 322 -13.38 0.16 15.94
N ARG A 323 -12.88 1.39 16.00
CA ARG A 323 -11.88 1.94 15.09
C ARG A 323 -10.51 2.06 15.79
N PRO A 324 -9.38 1.86 15.07
CA PRO A 324 -8.06 2.00 15.66
C PRO A 324 -7.77 3.48 15.99
N SER A 325 -7.07 3.69 17.10
CA SER A 325 -6.34 4.92 17.38
C SER A 325 -4.89 4.73 16.98
N TYR A 326 -4.24 5.75 16.40
CA TYR A 326 -2.83 5.76 16.07
C TYR A 326 -2.11 6.75 17.00
N ILE A 327 -1.08 6.28 17.68
CA ILE A 327 -0.36 7.03 18.71
C ILE A 327 1.02 7.38 18.17
N GLU A 328 1.40 8.65 18.28
CA GLU A 328 2.72 9.14 17.88
C GLU A 328 3.83 8.36 18.61
N MET A 329 4.89 7.99 17.89
CA MET A 329 6.10 7.37 18.43
C MET A 329 7.17 8.44 18.70
N ASN A 330 8.09 8.17 19.62
CA ASN A 330 9.16 9.12 19.93
C ASN A 330 10.05 9.34 18.71
N LYS A 331 10.31 10.60 18.40
CA LYS A 331 11.06 11.00 17.20
C LYS A 331 12.56 10.77 17.32
N GLU A 332 13.08 10.75 18.54
CA GLU A 332 14.51 10.64 18.79
C GLU A 332 15.03 9.21 18.64
N ASP A 333 14.23 8.22 19.01
CA ASP A 333 14.63 6.81 19.09
C ASP A 333 13.65 5.85 18.37
N GLY A 334 12.50 6.34 17.91
CA GLY A 334 11.45 5.51 17.31
C GLY A 334 10.68 4.64 18.31
N ASP A 335 11.01 4.70 19.60
CA ASP A 335 10.37 3.88 20.63
C ASP A 335 9.00 4.47 21.04
N PRO A 336 8.11 3.66 21.63
CA PRO A 336 6.90 4.20 22.26
C PRO A 336 7.28 5.23 23.32
N PHE A 337 6.57 6.36 23.40
CA PHE A 337 6.82 7.38 24.41
C PHE A 337 6.80 6.77 25.83
N GLN A 338 7.99 6.60 26.42
CA GLN A 338 8.15 5.99 27.74
C GLN A 338 7.66 6.93 28.85
N ARG A 339 7.75 8.24 28.63
CA ARG A 339 7.23 9.27 29.54
C ARG A 339 5.82 9.65 29.12
N LYS A 340 4.88 9.52 30.06
CA LYS A 340 3.49 9.97 29.90
C LYS A 340 3.35 11.49 29.78
N ASP A 341 4.44 12.24 29.93
CA ASP A 341 4.44 13.69 30.06
C ASP A 341 5.59 14.33 29.27
N PRO A 342 5.29 15.16 28.25
CA PRO A 342 3.97 15.35 27.61
C PRO A 342 3.54 14.09 26.85
N GLY A 343 2.32 13.58 27.11
CA GLY A 343 1.84 12.37 26.45
C GLY A 343 1.75 12.52 24.93
N PRO A 344 1.82 11.43 24.16
CA PRO A 344 1.91 11.46 22.70
C PRO A 344 0.69 12.10 22.04
N ALA A 345 0.87 12.62 20.82
CA ALA A 345 -0.25 12.96 19.96
C ALA A 345 -0.97 11.70 19.47
N GLU A 346 -2.27 11.83 19.18
CA GLU A 346 -3.12 10.71 18.78
C GLU A 346 -3.98 11.09 17.59
N ILE A 347 -4.08 10.17 16.62
CA ILE A 347 -5.06 10.22 15.54
C ILE A 347 -6.12 9.15 15.80
N MET A 348 -7.37 9.55 15.92
CA MET A 348 -8.47 8.63 16.21
C MET A 348 -9.75 9.06 15.53
N TYR A 349 -10.73 8.17 15.45
CA TYR A 349 -12.05 8.51 14.94
C TYR A 349 -12.95 9.07 16.04
N CYS A 350 -13.55 10.24 15.80
CA CYS A 350 -14.52 10.86 16.70
C CYS A 350 -15.95 10.63 16.17
N GLU A 351 -16.75 9.89 16.94
CA GLU A 351 -18.12 9.53 16.57
C GLU A 351 -19.06 10.75 16.55
N ASP A 352 -18.86 11.73 17.44
CA ASP A 352 -19.74 12.90 17.56
C ASP A 352 -19.77 13.77 16.28
N ILE A 353 -18.69 13.77 15.51
CA ILE A 353 -18.56 14.52 14.26
C ILE A 353 -18.31 13.63 13.04
N GLU A 354 -18.37 12.31 13.22
CA GLU A 354 -18.17 11.28 12.18
C GLU A 354 -16.88 11.51 11.37
N ALA A 355 -15.78 11.89 12.02
CA ALA A 355 -14.53 12.26 11.34
C ALA A 355 -13.28 11.73 12.05
N TRP A 356 -12.21 11.53 11.29
CA TRP A 356 -10.88 11.30 11.85
C TRP A 356 -10.34 12.61 12.43
N VAL A 357 -9.83 12.56 13.65
CA VAL A 357 -9.31 13.71 14.37
C VAL A 357 -7.88 13.46 14.82
N PHE A 358 -7.03 14.46 14.64
CA PHE A 358 -5.72 14.55 15.28
C PHE A 358 -5.84 15.42 16.52
N ARG A 359 -5.34 14.96 17.66
CA ARG A 359 -5.42 15.68 18.94
C ARG A 359 -4.18 15.45 19.80
N HIS A 360 -4.00 16.33 20.78
CA HIS A 360 -3.00 16.15 21.83
C HIS A 360 -3.64 16.39 23.19
N SER A 361 -3.34 15.52 24.17
CA SER A 361 -3.90 15.57 25.53
C SER A 361 -3.72 16.91 26.27
N ARG A 362 -2.65 17.64 25.99
CA ARG A 362 -2.27 18.89 26.67
C ARG A 362 -2.62 20.15 25.89
N ILE A 363 -2.97 20.04 24.61
CA ILE A 363 -3.28 21.20 23.78
C ILE A 363 -4.79 21.31 23.69
N ARG A 364 -5.35 22.44 24.12
CA ARG A 364 -6.81 22.66 24.18
C ARG A 364 -7.26 23.70 23.17
N THR A 365 -8.26 23.36 22.39
CA THR A 365 -8.92 24.26 21.43
C THR A 365 -10.10 24.94 22.10
N MET A 366 -9.82 25.89 22.99
CA MET A 366 -10.88 26.66 23.66
C MET A 366 -11.29 27.86 22.81
N VAL A 367 -12.59 27.99 22.55
CA VAL A 367 -13.17 29.21 21.99
C VAL A 367 -13.75 30.03 23.13
N ASN A 368 -13.33 31.30 23.23
CA ASN A 368 -14.01 32.25 24.10
C ASN A 368 -15.35 32.61 23.47
N VAL A 369 -16.42 31.91 23.85
CA VAL A 369 -17.78 32.25 23.42
C VAL A 369 -18.35 33.25 24.41
N ASN A 370 -18.74 34.43 23.91
CA ASN A 370 -19.45 35.41 24.73
C ASN A 370 -20.91 34.97 24.85
N VAL A 371 -21.22 34.21 25.90
CA VAL A 371 -22.61 33.82 26.22
C VAL A 371 -23.27 34.97 26.97
N LYS A 372 -24.27 35.61 26.36
CA LYS A 372 -25.09 36.63 27.03
C LYS A 372 -26.27 35.97 27.72
N GLU A 373 -26.08 35.50 28.95
CA GLU A 373 -27.18 35.14 29.84
C GLU A 373 -27.47 36.29 30.82
N ASN A 374 -28.71 36.78 30.84
CA ASN A 374 -29.22 37.73 31.85
C ASN A 374 -28.34 38.96 32.14
N ASN A 375 -27.88 39.68 31.11
CA ASN A 375 -27.07 40.91 31.21
C ASN A 375 -25.73 40.76 31.97
N THR A 376 -25.30 39.54 32.29
CA THR A 376 -23.99 39.27 32.89
C THR A 376 -23.16 38.59 31.81
N GLU A 377 -22.15 39.29 31.28
CA GLU A 377 -21.26 38.71 30.27
C GLU A 377 -20.31 37.73 30.96
N GLU A 378 -20.74 36.47 31.07
CA GLU A 378 -19.89 35.38 31.52
C GLU A 378 -19.29 34.68 30.29
N LYS A 379 -17.95 34.64 30.23
CA LYS A 379 -17.23 33.98 29.14
C LYS A 379 -17.16 32.50 29.44
N GLU A 380 -18.12 31.74 28.92
CA GLU A 380 -18.05 30.28 28.97
C GLU A 380 -17.05 29.80 27.91
N LYS A 381 -16.03 29.06 28.35
CA LYS A 381 -15.07 28.42 27.47
C LYS A 381 -15.66 27.10 27.00
N VAL A 382 -16.06 27.04 25.74
CA VAL A 382 -16.56 25.81 25.11
C VAL A 382 -15.40 25.16 24.36
N GLU A 383 -15.07 23.92 24.72
CA GLU A 383 -14.13 23.09 23.96
C GLU A 383 -14.80 22.62 22.67
N ASN A 384 -14.06 22.51 21.56
CA ASN A 384 -14.60 21.89 20.35
C ASN A 384 -14.87 20.40 20.59
N GLU A 385 -15.75 19.81 19.79
CA GLU A 385 -16.10 18.39 19.92
C GLU A 385 -14.83 17.54 19.81
N CYS A 386 -14.59 16.58 20.71
CA CYS A 386 -13.40 15.74 20.74
C CYS A 386 -12.02 16.44 20.90
N ASN A 387 -11.96 17.75 21.18
CA ASN A 387 -10.70 18.50 21.35
C ASN A 387 -9.72 18.31 20.16
N TRP A 388 -10.23 18.35 18.93
CA TRP A 388 -9.42 18.12 17.73
C TRP A 388 -8.57 19.35 17.37
N LEU A 389 -7.33 19.09 16.95
CA LEU A 389 -6.40 20.05 16.35
C LEU A 389 -6.47 20.01 14.81
N LEU A 390 -6.62 18.81 14.24
CA LEU A 390 -7.05 18.62 12.86
C LEU A 390 -8.24 17.67 12.79
N ARG A 391 -9.09 17.82 11.78
CA ARG A 391 -10.14 16.86 11.45
C ARG A 391 -10.28 16.64 9.95
N SER A 392 -10.63 15.42 9.56
CA SER A 392 -11.05 15.10 8.20
C SER A 392 -12.46 15.64 7.92
N PRO A 393 -12.90 15.62 6.64
CA PRO A 393 -14.33 15.62 6.33
C PRO A 393 -15.06 14.48 7.05
N SER A 394 -16.37 14.63 7.24
CA SER A 394 -17.22 13.54 7.74
C SER A 394 -17.13 12.35 6.78
N THR A 395 -16.85 11.17 7.33
CA THR A 395 -16.61 9.95 6.58
C THR A 395 -16.94 8.71 7.40
N ASP A 396 -17.46 7.70 6.72
CA ASP A 396 -17.64 6.37 7.26
C ASP A 396 -16.41 5.47 7.03
N ASP A 397 -15.43 5.94 6.27
CA ASP A 397 -14.26 5.15 5.89
C ASP A 397 -13.43 4.75 7.10
N PHE A 398 -13.12 3.47 7.14
CA PHE A 398 -12.33 2.84 8.19
C PHE A 398 -10.83 3.00 8.03
N ASP A 399 -10.39 3.45 6.86
CA ASP A 399 -9.00 3.56 6.48
C ASP A 399 -8.61 5.03 6.43
N ILE A 400 -7.71 5.45 7.31
CA ILE A 400 -7.29 6.85 7.37
C ILE A 400 -6.47 7.26 6.14
N ILE A 401 -5.79 6.32 5.48
CA ILE A 401 -4.96 6.61 4.31
C ILE A 401 -5.86 7.12 3.17
N SER A 402 -6.97 6.41 2.88
CA SER A 402 -7.92 6.86 1.87
C SER A 402 -8.56 8.21 2.22
N VAL A 403 -8.79 8.47 3.51
CA VAL A 403 -9.33 9.75 3.99
C VAL A 403 -8.32 10.90 3.86
N ALA A 404 -7.02 10.63 4.05
CA ALA A 404 -5.97 11.59 3.82
C ALA A 404 -5.85 11.96 2.33
N GLU A 405 -5.90 10.95 1.44
CA GLU A 405 -5.85 11.13 -0.02
C GLU A 405 -7.05 11.92 -0.57
N MET A 406 -8.23 11.78 0.03
CA MET A 406 -9.41 12.59 -0.34
C MET A 406 -9.21 14.09 -0.06
N GLY A 407 -8.29 14.46 0.83
CA GLY A 407 -8.02 15.85 1.20
C GLY A 407 -9.15 16.51 2.00
N GLY A 408 -9.23 17.84 1.96
CA GLY A 408 -10.29 18.60 2.62
C GLY A 408 -10.19 18.65 4.15
N TRP A 409 -9.03 18.36 4.73
CA TRP A 409 -8.82 18.42 6.17
C TRP A 409 -8.95 19.85 6.69
N SER A 410 -9.46 19.99 7.91
CA SER A 410 -9.57 21.26 8.60
C SER A 410 -8.56 21.31 9.74
N VAL A 411 -7.88 22.44 9.91
CA VAL A 411 -6.87 22.67 10.96
C VAL A 411 -7.32 23.78 11.90
N TRP A 412 -7.02 23.64 13.19
CA TRP A 412 -7.30 24.65 14.19
C TRP A 412 -6.12 25.61 14.36
N LYS A 413 -6.31 26.90 14.07
CA LYS A 413 -5.30 27.95 14.31
C LYS A 413 -5.86 29.13 15.10
N GLY A 414 -6.74 28.84 16.07
CA GLY A 414 -7.61 29.81 16.72
C GLY A 414 -8.85 30.16 15.87
N VAL A 415 -8.75 29.96 14.56
CA VAL A 415 -9.85 29.87 13.60
C VAL A 415 -9.73 28.57 12.81
N VAL A 416 -10.85 28.05 12.30
CA VAL A 416 -10.84 26.83 11.48
C VAL A 416 -10.31 27.17 10.09
N GLY A 417 -9.12 26.68 9.75
CA GLY A 417 -8.60 26.63 8.39
C GLY A 417 -9.16 25.41 7.65
N VAL A 418 -9.47 25.56 6.36
CA VAL A 418 -9.96 24.48 5.49
C VAL A 418 -8.91 24.11 4.44
N ASN A 419 -8.99 22.90 3.89
CA ASN A 419 -8.06 22.36 2.89
C ASN A 419 -6.60 22.28 3.37
N TYR A 420 -6.42 21.86 4.63
CA TYR A 420 -5.11 21.61 5.18
C TYR A 420 -4.45 20.39 4.50
N PRO A 421 -3.20 20.49 4.02
CA PRO A 421 -2.48 19.37 3.46
C PRO A 421 -1.97 18.44 4.57
N ILE A 422 -2.42 17.19 4.54
CA ILE A 422 -1.88 16.10 5.35
C ILE A 422 -1.59 14.92 4.44
N THR A 423 -0.42 14.31 4.62
CA THR A 423 -0.03 13.10 3.92
C THR A 423 0.08 11.99 4.95
N VAL A 424 -0.63 10.88 4.72
CA VAL A 424 -0.58 9.68 5.56
C VAL A 424 -0.20 8.52 4.67
N THR A 425 0.93 7.89 4.94
CA THR A 425 1.39 6.71 4.21
C THR A 425 1.51 5.51 5.15
N CYS A 426 1.33 4.31 4.60
CA CYS A 426 1.57 3.08 5.36
C CYS A 426 3.07 2.87 5.53
N ASN A 427 3.51 2.64 6.76
CA ASN A 427 4.92 2.36 7.11
C ASN A 427 5.20 0.86 7.27
N GLU A 428 4.22 -0.01 6.97
CA GLU A 428 4.42 -1.46 6.91
C GLU A 428 4.71 -1.88 5.47
N CYS A 429 5.79 -2.64 5.26
CA CYS A 429 6.07 -3.24 3.98
C CYS A 429 5.33 -4.56 3.83
N SER A 430 4.58 -4.75 2.75
CA SER A 430 3.90 -6.02 2.43
C SER A 430 4.83 -7.18 2.07
N SER A 431 6.10 -6.90 1.80
CA SER A 431 7.12 -7.90 1.54
C SER A 431 8.53 -7.34 1.77
N ARG A 432 9.52 -8.22 1.95
CA ARG A 432 10.94 -7.84 1.94
C ARG A 432 11.37 -7.15 0.64
N ALA A 433 10.64 -7.34 -0.46
CA ALA A 433 10.92 -6.66 -1.72
C ALA A 433 10.39 -5.22 -1.70
N ASP A 434 9.23 -4.98 -1.08
CA ASP A 434 8.60 -3.65 -1.01
C ASP A 434 9.33 -2.73 -0.03
N CYS A 435 9.95 -3.27 1.02
CA CYS A 435 10.79 -2.51 1.96
C CYS A 435 12.05 -1.91 1.31
N CYS A 436 12.49 -2.45 0.18
CA CYS A 436 13.73 -2.03 -0.47
C CYS A 436 13.53 -0.85 -1.44
N GLU A 437 12.30 -0.38 -1.65
CA GLU A 437 11.99 0.72 -2.57
C GLU A 437 11.78 2.10 -1.91
N LEU A 438 11.98 2.21 -0.59
CA LEU A 438 12.59 3.45 -0.09
C LEU A 438 14.02 3.45 -0.63
N ALA A 439 14.17 3.98 -1.85
CA ALA A 439 15.43 4.03 -2.57
C ALA A 439 16.48 4.56 -1.59
N LYS A 440 17.38 3.67 -1.15
CA LYS A 440 18.39 4.00 -0.15
C LYS A 440 18.98 5.37 -0.50
N PRO A 441 18.91 6.34 0.42
CA PRO A 441 19.39 7.67 0.13
C PRO A 441 20.84 7.56 -0.31
N CYS A 442 21.20 8.38 -1.30
CA CYS A 442 22.50 8.26 -1.93
C CYS A 442 23.60 8.40 -0.88
N GLN A 443 24.51 7.43 -0.80
CA GLN A 443 25.58 7.42 0.21
C GLN A 443 26.41 8.70 0.16
N GLN A 444 26.60 9.25 -1.03
CA GLN A 444 27.22 10.53 -1.26
C GLN A 444 26.40 11.34 -2.26
N ILE A 445 26.25 12.62 -1.96
CA ILE A 445 25.65 13.62 -2.84
C ILE A 445 26.68 14.71 -3.15
N ARG A 446 26.58 15.28 -4.34
CA ARG A 446 27.48 16.34 -4.83
C ARG A 446 26.66 17.59 -5.15
N SER A 447 27.16 18.76 -4.78
CA SER A 447 26.58 20.04 -5.19
C SER A 447 26.80 20.28 -6.68
N GLU A 448 25.77 20.73 -7.39
CA GLU A 448 25.85 21.17 -8.79
C GLU A 448 26.69 22.46 -8.93
N MET A 449 26.63 23.33 -7.91
CA MET A 449 27.33 24.62 -7.92
C MET A 449 28.82 24.49 -7.56
N ASP A 450 29.21 23.44 -6.83
CA ASP A 450 30.61 23.10 -6.58
C ASP A 450 30.83 21.58 -6.58
N PRO A 451 31.40 21.03 -7.67
CA PRO A 451 31.58 19.61 -7.81
C PRO A 451 32.59 19.02 -6.81
N ASN A 452 33.38 19.86 -6.11
CA ASN A 452 34.30 19.41 -5.07
C ASN A 452 33.63 19.27 -3.70
N THR A 453 32.44 19.86 -3.52
CA THR A 453 31.68 19.71 -2.29
C THR A 453 30.83 18.45 -2.36
N ILE A 454 31.35 17.40 -1.72
CA ILE A 454 30.70 16.10 -1.56
C ILE A 454 30.20 16.00 -0.12
N LEU A 455 28.90 15.74 0.05
CA LEU A 455 28.32 15.46 1.34
C LEU A 455 28.10 13.96 1.46
N THR A 456 28.48 13.41 2.61
CA THR A 456 28.36 11.99 2.92
C THR A 456 27.16 11.78 3.82
N LEU A 457 26.38 10.73 3.56
CA LEU A 457 25.31 10.29 4.45
C LEU A 457 25.92 9.87 5.80
N ALA A 458 25.39 10.39 6.90
CA ALA A 458 25.77 9.96 8.23
C ALA A 458 25.42 8.48 8.43
N ALA A 459 26.37 7.69 8.93
CA ALA A 459 26.15 6.31 9.35
C ALA A 459 25.88 6.27 10.86
N ASP A 460 25.16 5.26 11.36
CA ASP A 460 25.10 5.03 12.80
C ASP A 460 26.48 4.54 13.29
N PRO A 461 27.13 5.23 14.24
CA PRO A 461 28.45 4.84 14.72
C PRO A 461 28.46 3.55 15.56
N ASN A 462 27.29 3.06 16.00
CA ASN A 462 27.17 1.84 16.79
C ASN A 462 26.82 0.61 15.97
N ASP A 463 26.44 0.79 14.70
CA ASP A 463 26.04 -0.29 13.81
C ASP A 463 26.48 0.03 12.38
N ASP A 464 27.60 -0.58 11.97
CA ASP A 464 28.16 -0.46 10.63
C ASP A 464 27.19 -0.96 9.52
N THR A 465 26.10 -1.62 9.91
CA THR A 465 25.12 -2.19 8.98
C THR A 465 23.83 -1.39 8.85
N SER A 466 23.48 -0.54 9.83
CA SER A 466 22.28 0.29 9.77
C SER A 466 22.63 1.74 9.41
N GLU A 467 22.15 2.20 8.26
CA GLU A 467 22.27 3.61 7.87
C GLU A 467 21.40 4.48 8.81
N PHE A 468 21.80 5.74 9.07
CA PHE A 468 21.08 6.65 9.98
C PHE A 468 19.59 6.81 9.65
N VAL A 469 19.22 6.54 8.39
CA VAL A 469 17.85 6.55 7.89
C VAL A 469 17.01 5.43 8.48
N GLU A 470 17.59 4.26 8.72
CA GLU A 470 16.88 3.11 9.29
C GLU A 470 16.47 3.34 10.76
N VAL A 471 17.23 4.15 11.49
CA VAL A 471 16.98 4.41 12.92
C VAL A 471 16.12 5.66 13.13
N TYR A 472 16.38 6.75 12.39
CA TYR A 472 15.73 8.05 12.64
C TYR A 472 14.74 8.48 11.56
N ASN A 473 14.60 7.68 10.49
CA ASN A 473 13.72 7.96 9.35
C ASN A 473 13.96 9.35 8.72
N ARG A 474 15.17 9.90 8.89
CA ARG A 474 15.57 11.24 8.45
C ARG A 474 17.02 11.22 8.02
N PRO A 475 17.32 11.29 6.72
CA PRO A 475 18.70 11.33 6.26
C PRO A 475 19.40 12.62 6.70
N LEU A 476 20.65 12.45 7.11
CA LEU A 476 21.54 13.53 7.51
C LEU A 476 22.80 13.43 6.66
N TYR A 477 23.14 14.51 5.96
CA TYR A 477 24.34 14.60 5.15
C TYR A 477 25.32 15.56 5.78
N TYR A 478 26.62 15.31 5.65
CA TYR A 478 27.63 16.23 6.17
C TYR A 478 28.87 16.33 5.28
N ALA A 479 29.52 17.49 5.33
CA ALA A 479 30.79 17.76 4.67
C ALA A 479 31.70 18.57 5.61
N HIS A 480 32.98 18.22 5.63
CA HIS A 480 33.99 19.00 6.33
C HIS A 480 34.48 20.12 5.43
N MET A 481 34.33 21.37 5.86
CA MET A 481 34.61 22.54 5.03
C MET A 481 35.48 23.56 5.77
N SER A 482 36.10 24.44 4.99
CA SER A 482 36.87 25.57 5.49
C SER A 482 36.67 26.76 4.56
N GLY A 483 36.70 27.96 5.10
CA GLY A 483 36.32 29.18 4.39
C GLY A 483 34.82 29.25 4.10
N ILE A 484 34.42 30.37 3.50
CA ILE A 484 33.02 30.61 3.13
C ILE A 484 32.62 29.58 2.04
N PRO A 485 31.51 28.84 2.20
CA PRO A 485 31.11 27.78 1.29
C PRO A 485 30.48 28.36 0.00
N PHE A 486 31.25 29.17 -0.74
CA PHE A 486 30.77 29.83 -1.96
C PHE A 486 30.19 28.85 -2.98
N GLY A 487 30.73 27.62 -3.00
CA GLY A 487 30.24 26.53 -3.84
C GLY A 487 28.86 25.98 -3.49
N LEU A 488 28.33 26.32 -2.33
CA LEU A 488 26.96 26.01 -1.91
C LEU A 488 26.05 27.24 -1.98
N MET A 489 26.57 28.39 -2.41
CA MET A 489 25.86 29.67 -2.45
C MET A 489 25.78 30.22 -3.86
N GLY A 490 24.80 31.09 -4.12
CA GLY A 490 24.53 31.64 -5.46
C GLY A 490 25.57 32.66 -5.95
N GLY A 491 26.74 32.74 -5.29
CA GLY A 491 27.75 33.75 -5.53
C GLY A 491 28.49 33.52 -6.85
N LYS A 492 28.09 34.25 -7.89
CA LYS A 492 28.95 34.44 -9.08
C LYS A 492 30.21 35.22 -8.67
N ASP A 493 31.31 35.01 -9.39
CA ASP A 493 32.66 35.58 -9.19
C ASP A 493 32.76 37.08 -8.79
N LYS A 494 31.72 37.89 -9.04
CA LYS A 494 31.70 39.32 -8.68
C LYS A 494 31.46 39.56 -7.20
N ASP A 495 30.67 38.71 -6.52
CA ASP A 495 30.43 38.84 -5.08
C ASP A 495 31.63 38.30 -4.28
N LEU A 496 32.34 37.31 -4.82
CA LEU A 496 33.61 36.78 -4.28
C LEU A 496 34.67 37.87 -4.06
N GLN A 497 34.77 38.86 -4.96
CA GLN A 497 35.68 40.00 -4.77
C GLN A 497 35.29 40.88 -3.59
N LYS A 498 33.98 41.06 -3.32
CA LYS A 498 33.47 41.84 -2.16
C LYS A 498 33.96 41.23 -0.85
N TYR A 499 33.83 39.91 -0.69
CA TYR A 499 34.23 39.21 0.54
C TYR A 499 35.74 39.04 0.69
N ALA A 500 36.47 38.85 -0.40
CA ALA A 500 37.94 38.78 -0.38
C ALA A 500 38.55 40.08 0.16
N ASP A 501 37.96 41.24 -0.19
CA ASP A 501 38.38 42.54 0.33
C ASP A 501 38.09 42.71 1.83
N VAL A 502 36.98 42.15 2.33
CA VAL A 502 36.61 42.17 3.77
C VAL A 502 37.55 41.30 4.60
N LEU A 503 37.85 40.09 4.15
CA LEU A 503 38.80 39.19 4.85
C LEU A 503 40.25 39.73 4.80
N GLY A 504 40.58 40.57 3.81
CA GLY A 504 41.90 41.16 3.61
C GLY A 504 42.17 42.50 4.31
N ARG A 505 41.14 43.28 4.69
CA ARG A 505 41.32 44.63 5.27
C ARG A 505 40.85 44.75 6.73
N ARG A 506 41.77 44.49 7.67
CA ARG A 506 41.76 45.12 9.00
C ARG A 506 42.24 46.58 8.93
N SER A 507 41.47 47.48 8.34
CA SER A 507 41.46 48.93 8.65
C SER A 507 40.66 49.68 7.59
N LEU A 508 39.42 50.01 7.88
CA LEU A 508 38.75 51.14 7.24
C LEU A 508 38.07 51.97 8.32
N SER A 509 38.74 53.07 8.68
CA SER A 509 38.20 54.17 9.45
C SER A 509 37.09 54.86 8.64
N GLY A 510 35.89 54.87 9.22
CA GLY A 510 34.69 55.65 8.90
C GLY A 510 34.66 56.46 7.60
N GLU A 511 33.81 56.04 6.68
CA GLU A 511 32.93 56.96 5.93
C GLU A 511 31.75 56.17 5.33
N ASN A 512 30.54 56.56 5.75
CA ASN A 512 29.19 56.19 5.28
C ASN A 512 29.05 55.00 4.30
N LEU A 513 28.88 53.80 4.86
CA LEU A 513 28.24 52.68 4.19
C LEU A 513 26.71 52.91 4.23
N THR A 514 26.15 53.39 3.13
CA THR A 514 24.71 53.51 2.92
C THR A 514 24.14 52.14 2.56
N TYR A 515 23.44 51.50 3.51
CA TYR A 515 22.62 50.29 3.37
C TYR A 515 23.28 49.17 2.54
N ASP A 516 24.34 48.62 3.12
CA ASP A 516 25.03 47.37 2.74
C ASP A 516 24.48 46.22 3.62
N ASP A 517 23.16 46.23 3.83
CA ASP A 517 22.44 45.35 4.74
C ASP A 517 22.07 44.06 3.99
N ASP A 518 22.66 42.95 4.45
CA ASP A 518 22.13 41.58 4.43
C ASP A 518 22.97 40.51 3.73
N ASP A 519 24.23 40.40 4.15
CA ASP A 519 25.00 39.20 3.95
C ASP A 519 25.19 38.55 5.32
N PHE A 520 24.61 37.36 5.54
CA PHE A 520 24.77 36.55 6.77
C PHE A 520 26.24 36.54 7.23
N PHE A 521 27.16 36.44 6.27
CA PHE A 521 28.59 36.48 6.52
C PHE A 521 29.10 37.87 6.90
N ASP A 522 28.59 38.98 6.37
CA ASP A 522 29.09 40.32 6.73
C ASP A 522 28.81 40.69 8.19
N ILE A 523 27.71 40.18 8.74
CA ILE A 523 27.36 40.32 10.15
C ILE A 523 28.30 39.45 10.99
N HIS A 524 28.38 38.16 10.69
CA HIS A 524 29.09 37.20 11.54
C HIS A 524 30.62 37.23 11.36
N LEU A 525 31.16 37.62 10.19
CA LEU A 525 32.61 37.73 9.97
C LEU A 525 33.27 38.83 10.81
N ARG A 526 32.49 39.73 11.42
CA ARG A 526 32.98 40.70 12.40
C ARG A 526 33.30 40.04 13.74
N GLU A 527 32.71 38.88 14.01
CA GLU A 527 32.91 38.12 15.23
C GLU A 527 34.11 37.17 15.10
N GLU A 528 35.09 37.30 16.00
CA GLU A 528 36.28 36.45 16.01
C GLU A 528 35.92 34.96 16.18
N ALA A 529 34.85 34.66 16.93
CA ALA A 529 34.35 33.30 17.11
C ALA A 529 33.91 32.68 15.78
N PHE A 530 33.15 33.41 14.97
CA PHE A 530 32.73 32.94 13.66
C PHE A 530 33.89 32.86 12.66
N VAL A 531 34.82 33.81 12.67
CA VAL A 531 36.04 33.69 11.84
C VAL A 531 36.85 32.44 12.22
N ASN A 532 36.90 32.08 13.50
CA ASN A 532 37.52 30.83 13.94
C ASN A 532 36.72 29.60 13.52
N LEU A 533 35.39 29.65 13.56
CA LEU A 533 34.50 28.62 13.01
C LEU A 533 34.76 28.41 11.52
N MET A 534 34.88 29.48 10.74
CA MET A 534 35.13 29.40 9.30
C MET A 534 36.50 28.78 8.95
N LYS A 535 37.45 28.67 9.89
CA LYS A 535 38.71 27.94 9.63
C LYS A 535 38.47 26.44 9.53
N ASN A 536 37.51 25.93 10.30
CA ASN A 536 37.19 24.52 10.34
C ASN A 536 35.77 24.31 10.90
N TYR A 537 34.85 23.86 10.04
CA TYR A 537 33.47 23.59 10.41
C TYR A 537 32.94 22.36 9.66
N THR A 538 31.82 21.86 10.16
CA THR A 538 31.04 20.82 9.50
C THR A 538 29.79 21.45 8.93
N PHE A 539 29.62 21.37 7.61
CA PHE A 539 28.35 21.67 6.97
C PHE A 539 27.45 20.45 7.12
N VAL A 540 26.23 20.65 7.61
CA VAL A 540 25.25 19.60 7.88
C VAL A 540 24.00 19.90 7.09
N LEU A 541 23.48 18.92 6.36
CA LEU A 541 22.25 19.02 5.60
C LEU A 541 21.27 17.99 6.16
N GLY A 542 20.26 18.47 6.90
CA GLY A 542 19.28 17.62 7.58
C GLY A 542 17.87 17.82 7.05
N TYR A 543 17.11 16.73 6.94
CA TYR A 543 15.70 16.75 6.54
C TYR A 543 14.77 16.85 7.76
N THR A 544 13.94 17.89 7.82
CA THR A 544 12.90 18.06 8.84
C THR A 544 11.72 18.86 8.28
N GLY A 545 10.49 18.62 8.74
CA GLY A 545 9.32 19.43 8.37
C GLY A 545 9.14 19.61 6.84
N GLN A 546 9.29 18.54 6.06
CA GLN A 546 9.24 18.56 4.58
C GLN A 546 10.35 19.36 3.87
N ARG A 547 11.36 19.85 4.56
CA ARG A 547 12.45 20.63 3.95
C ARG A 547 13.81 20.14 4.39
N TRP A 548 14.80 20.41 3.56
CA TRP A 548 16.21 20.23 3.88
C TRP A 548 16.80 21.54 4.36
N TYR A 549 17.53 21.49 5.46
CA TYR A 549 18.19 22.64 6.08
C TYR A 549 19.69 22.40 6.07
N GLY A 550 20.42 23.28 5.39
CA GLY A 550 21.87 23.26 5.37
C GLY A 550 22.42 24.22 6.43
N GLN A 551 23.09 23.69 7.46
CA GLN A 551 23.59 24.42 8.62
C GLN A 551 25.12 24.38 8.71
N ILE A 552 25.72 25.44 9.26
CA ILE A 552 27.14 25.47 9.63
C ILE A 552 27.25 25.15 11.12
N LYS A 553 27.94 24.07 11.46
CA LYS A 553 28.17 23.64 12.85
C LYS A 553 29.68 23.60 13.16
N PRO A 554 30.09 23.81 14.43
CA PRO A 554 31.48 23.62 14.85
C PRO A 554 32.02 22.28 14.40
N TRP A 555 33.29 22.24 14.00
CA TRP A 555 33.91 20.98 13.58
C TRP A 555 33.91 19.96 14.71
N ILE A 556 33.30 18.81 14.45
CA ILE A 556 33.32 17.63 15.32
C ILE A 556 34.17 16.56 14.61
N PRO A 557 35.27 16.07 15.21
CA PRO A 557 36.09 15.03 14.61
C PRO A 557 35.29 13.73 14.44
N LEU A 558 35.44 13.06 13.29
CA LEU A 558 34.68 11.87 12.86
C LEU A 558 34.56 10.76 13.91
N GLY A 559 35.59 10.54 14.74
CA GLY A 559 35.56 9.52 15.79
C GLY A 559 34.70 9.87 17.01
N ASP A 560 34.26 11.13 17.13
CA ASP A 560 33.45 11.68 18.22
C ASP A 560 32.09 12.19 17.68
N GLN A 561 31.81 11.93 16.39
CA GLN A 561 30.51 12.18 15.75
C GLN A 561 29.51 11.08 16.14
N SER A 562 29.38 10.81 17.45
CA SER A 562 28.25 10.02 17.89
C SER A 562 26.98 10.76 17.44
N SER A 563 26.10 10.06 16.73
CA SER A 563 24.82 10.58 16.25
C SER A 563 24.07 11.34 17.37
N ASP A 564 24.20 10.86 18.60
CA ASP A 564 23.69 11.46 19.83
C ASP A 564 23.99 12.95 20.00
N ARG A 565 25.15 13.44 19.57
CA ARG A 565 25.47 14.88 19.71
C ARG A 565 24.71 15.76 18.71
N PHE A 566 24.52 15.25 17.49
CA PHE A 566 23.66 15.91 16.50
C PHE A 566 22.18 15.82 16.89
N LYS A 567 21.77 14.77 17.62
CA LYS A 567 20.42 14.65 18.20
C LYS A 567 20.16 15.70 19.27
N GLU A 568 21.05 15.82 20.26
CA GLU A 568 20.85 16.72 21.41
C GLU A 568 20.82 18.20 21.02
N GLU A 569 21.54 18.60 19.96
CA GLU A 569 21.58 19.99 19.54
C GLU A 569 20.38 20.43 18.69
N GLY A 570 19.58 19.49 18.15
CA GLY A 570 18.36 19.75 17.39
C GLY A 570 18.55 20.66 16.17
N LEU A 571 18.14 20.20 14.98
CA LEU A 571 18.06 21.09 13.80
C LEU A 571 17.18 22.34 14.04
N GLU A 572 16.29 22.29 15.03
CA GLU A 572 15.25 23.28 15.31
C GLU A 572 15.69 24.46 16.20
N LYS A 573 16.86 24.43 16.86
CA LYS A 573 17.17 25.43 17.90
C LYS A 573 18.06 26.60 17.46
N ASP A 574 18.81 26.44 16.38
CA ASP A 574 19.77 27.44 15.91
C ASP A 574 19.39 27.98 14.52
N ASP A 575 18.33 28.77 14.44
CA ASP A 575 17.96 29.50 13.21
C ASP A 575 19.12 30.36 12.66
N ASN A 576 20.06 30.74 13.52
CA ASN A 576 21.25 31.50 13.18
C ASN A 576 22.32 30.67 12.46
N ALA A 577 22.22 29.34 12.38
CA ALA A 577 23.22 28.48 11.73
C ALA A 577 22.81 27.99 10.34
N THR A 578 21.51 28.01 10.02
CA THR A 578 20.96 27.58 8.72
C THR A 578 21.41 28.54 7.64
N LEU A 579 22.07 28.09 6.58
CA LEU A 579 22.51 28.90 5.44
C LEU A 579 21.59 28.75 4.23
N ILE A 580 21.15 27.51 3.97
CA ILE A 580 20.32 27.17 2.82
C ILE A 580 19.10 26.35 3.27
N ILE A 581 17.99 26.48 2.55
CA ILE A 581 16.76 25.73 2.77
C ILE A 581 16.24 25.20 1.43
N SER A 582 15.70 23.98 1.40
CA SER A 582 15.06 23.47 0.19
C SER A 582 13.62 23.97 0.03
N ASP A 583 13.08 23.82 -1.17
CA ASP A 583 11.64 23.75 -1.36
C ASP A 583 11.01 22.62 -0.53
N PRO A 584 9.70 22.73 -0.19
CA PRO A 584 8.97 21.61 0.39
C PRO A 584 9.08 20.40 -0.54
N THR A 585 9.49 19.29 0.02
CA THR A 585 9.61 18.02 -0.69
C THR A 585 9.10 16.90 0.20
N SER A 586 8.37 15.97 -0.40
CA SER A 586 8.02 14.69 0.23
C SER A 586 9.13 13.66 0.08
N SER A 587 10.20 13.99 -0.66
CA SER A 587 11.32 13.11 -0.91
C SER A 587 12.33 13.17 0.24
N GLU A 588 12.65 11.99 0.78
CA GLU A 588 13.76 11.78 1.72
C GLU A 588 15.13 11.87 1.04
N THR A 589 15.23 12.23 -0.24
CA THR A 589 16.51 12.56 -0.87
C THR A 589 16.57 14.05 -1.22
N PRO A 590 17.69 14.75 -0.95
CA PRO A 590 17.85 16.15 -1.35
C PRO A 590 18.11 16.27 -2.86
N VAL A 591 18.19 15.15 -3.56
CA VAL A 591 18.55 15.06 -4.96
C VAL A 591 17.38 15.48 -5.83
N GLY A 592 17.63 16.43 -6.74
CA GLY A 592 16.59 17.03 -7.58
C GLY A 592 15.68 18.01 -6.83
N VAL A 593 15.96 18.32 -5.57
CA VAL A 593 15.22 19.32 -4.79
C VAL A 593 15.89 20.68 -4.95
N ASP A 594 15.12 21.71 -5.25
CA ASP A 594 15.61 23.08 -5.37
C ASP A 594 15.94 23.67 -3.98
N PHE A 595 17.01 24.46 -3.91
CA PHE A 595 17.46 25.10 -2.69
C PHE A 595 17.57 26.61 -2.85
N TYR A 596 17.42 27.29 -1.73
CA TYR A 596 17.48 28.72 -1.58
C TYR A 596 18.48 29.12 -0.51
N GLU A 597 19.27 30.14 -0.80
CA GLU A 597 20.07 30.84 0.17
C GLU A 597 19.18 31.75 1.02
N LEU A 598 19.29 31.68 2.34
CA LEU A 598 18.57 32.60 3.24
C LEU A 598 19.34 33.91 3.36
N ARG A 599 18.73 35.00 2.90
CA ARG A 599 19.20 36.38 3.11
C ARG A 599 18.16 37.18 3.91
N ARG A 600 18.57 38.33 4.43
CA ARG A 600 17.66 39.29 5.11
C ARG A 600 16.76 38.65 6.18
N ARG A 601 17.36 37.91 7.12
CA ARG A 601 16.57 37.31 8.21
C ARG A 601 16.00 38.43 9.06
N ASN A 602 14.74 38.26 9.47
CA ASN A 602 14.13 39.11 10.47
C ASN A 602 14.88 38.92 11.79
N SER A 603 15.92 39.73 11.99
CA SER A 603 16.55 39.85 13.29
C SER A 603 15.56 40.61 14.15
N VAL A 604 14.97 39.91 15.12
CA VAL A 604 14.19 40.53 16.18
C VAL A 604 15.17 41.35 17.02
N PHE A 605 15.53 42.54 16.54
CA PHE A 605 16.32 43.48 17.31
C PHE A 605 15.48 43.86 18.52
N ALA A 606 16.02 43.62 19.71
CA ALA A 606 15.32 43.77 20.98
C ALA A 606 14.76 45.19 21.26
N GLU A 607 15.03 46.19 20.41
CA GLU A 607 14.63 47.59 20.62
C GLU A 607 14.18 48.35 19.34
N GLY A 608 13.88 47.70 18.21
CA GLY A 608 13.68 48.42 16.93
C GLY A 608 12.54 47.94 16.03
N GLU A 609 11.60 48.84 15.78
CA GLU A 609 10.40 48.78 14.93
C GLU A 609 10.73 48.67 13.41
N TYR A 610 11.41 47.60 12.99
CA TYR A 610 11.54 47.24 11.57
C TYR A 610 10.93 45.87 11.34
N ASP A 611 9.62 45.87 11.08
CA ASP A 611 8.88 44.72 10.58
C ASP A 611 9.11 44.67 9.07
N TYR A 612 10.11 43.91 8.62
CA TYR A 612 10.17 43.58 7.21
C TYR A 612 9.10 42.52 6.95
N ASP A 613 8.22 42.76 5.97
CA ASP A 613 7.14 41.84 5.49
C ASP A 613 7.67 40.51 4.89
N TYR A 614 8.89 40.07 5.24
CA TYR A 614 9.41 38.77 4.86
C TYR A 614 8.86 37.68 5.77
N GLY A 615 8.62 36.50 5.20
CA GLY A 615 8.25 35.32 5.97
C GLY A 615 9.35 34.89 6.96
N PRO A 616 9.13 33.83 7.75
CA PRO A 616 10.03 33.42 8.84
C PRO A 616 11.47 33.13 8.38
N PHE A 617 11.69 32.85 7.10
CA PHE A 617 13.01 32.54 6.53
C PHE A 617 13.71 33.72 5.84
N GLY A 618 13.13 34.94 5.90
CA GLY A 618 13.67 36.11 5.21
C GLY A 618 13.48 36.04 3.69
N VAL A 619 14.45 36.58 2.94
CA VAL A 619 14.50 36.52 1.48
C VAL A 619 15.18 35.24 1.04
N LEU A 620 14.47 34.42 0.26
CA LEU A 620 14.98 33.20 -0.34
C LEU A 620 15.54 33.48 -1.74
N VAL A 621 16.84 33.26 -1.94
CA VAL A 621 17.52 33.43 -3.24
C VAL A 621 17.78 32.05 -3.85
N PRO A 622 17.23 31.74 -5.04
CA PRO A 622 17.40 30.42 -5.64
C PRO A 622 18.88 30.14 -5.96
N LEU A 623 19.35 28.95 -5.58
CA LEU A 623 20.74 28.52 -5.78
C LEU A 623 20.97 27.90 -7.16
N VAL A 624 19.91 27.46 -7.84
CA VAL A 624 19.98 26.90 -9.20
C VAL A 624 19.31 27.84 -10.20
N GLY A 625 19.82 27.84 -11.45
CA GLY A 625 19.35 28.73 -12.50
C GLY A 625 18.03 28.31 -13.15
N TYR A 626 17.57 27.08 -12.90
CA TYR A 626 16.35 26.50 -13.44
C TYR A 626 15.65 25.69 -12.35
N GLU A 627 14.34 25.89 -12.23
CA GLU A 627 13.46 25.15 -11.32
C GLU A 627 13.41 23.66 -11.71
N GLY A 628 13.45 22.78 -10.72
CA GLY A 628 13.37 21.33 -10.83
C GLY A 628 14.68 20.60 -11.16
N VAL A 629 15.80 21.32 -11.27
CA VAL A 629 17.12 20.69 -11.47
C VAL A 629 17.66 20.14 -10.14
N GLY A 630 17.37 20.83 -9.05
CA GLY A 630 17.89 20.57 -7.73
C GLY A 630 19.36 20.95 -7.55
N LEU A 631 19.74 21.23 -6.29
CA LEU A 631 21.12 21.60 -5.97
C LEU A 631 22.06 20.39 -5.85
N PHE A 632 21.53 19.24 -5.42
CA PHE A 632 22.33 18.05 -5.15
C PHE A 632 22.05 16.92 -6.14
N HIS A 633 23.09 16.16 -6.45
CA HIS A 633 23.04 14.98 -7.30
C HIS A 633 23.72 13.78 -6.65
N CYS A 634 23.16 12.59 -6.83
CA CYS A 634 23.76 11.35 -6.36
C CYS A 634 25.08 11.04 -7.08
N ILE A 635 26.11 10.66 -6.33
CA ILE A 635 27.32 10.08 -6.90
C ILE A 635 27.07 8.59 -7.11
N ARG A 636 27.06 8.11 -8.36
CA ARG A 636 26.99 6.66 -8.63
C ARG A 636 28.36 6.03 -8.39
N ASN A 637 28.42 5.02 -7.53
CA ASN A 637 29.64 4.27 -7.17
C ASN A 637 30.36 3.58 -8.36
N GLY A 638 29.88 3.73 -9.60
CA GLY A 638 30.51 3.24 -10.83
C GLY A 638 31.41 4.26 -11.56
N ASP A 639 31.35 5.55 -11.20
CA ASP A 639 32.11 6.61 -11.89
C ASP A 639 33.46 6.93 -11.21
N ASN A 640 34.06 5.95 -10.52
CA ASN A 640 35.49 6.01 -10.17
C ASN A 640 36.31 5.89 -11.46
N GLY A 641 36.39 7.01 -12.17
CA GLY A 641 37.03 7.16 -13.46
C GLY A 641 38.45 6.62 -13.43
N GLY A 642 38.66 5.50 -14.12
CA GLY A 642 39.89 5.31 -14.87
C GLY A 642 39.95 6.37 -15.97
N GLY A 643 40.43 7.56 -15.60
CA GLY A 643 40.79 8.65 -16.50
C GLY A 643 42.29 8.85 -16.52
#